data_AF-A0A1Q4FEA6-F1
#
_entry.id   AF-A0A1Q4FEA6-F1
#
_cell.length_a   1.000
_cell.length_b   1.000
_cell.length_c   1.000
_cell.angle_alpha   90.00
_cell.angle_beta   90.00
_cell.angle_gamma   90.00
#
_symmetry.space_group_name_H-M   'P 1'
#
loop_
_entity.id
_entity.type
_entity.pdbx_description
1 polymer ?
#
loop_
_entity_poly.entity_id
_entity_poly.type
_entity_poly.pdbx_seq_one_letter_code
_entity_poly.pdbx_strand_id
1 'polypeptide(L)'
;MNRKGYSLHIGLNGVDASRYDNWDGKLFACENDATVYKTIAEQSGFSNIDMLLTKKATSANVLKTIKKAAAELTAGDIFLISYSGHGGTVEDENGDEDDLQDETWCLHDRQLIDDELFEAFSAFDADVRILMFSDSCHSGTVARFAPGDNSALARQMRREQEREDVLVKEGYLSRLVPRDKQAGINRSQSAALKKIKEKPAVLKKDIDAAVMLFAACQDSESARELGENGVFTATLKKIIRSGLPDTIKTYKDLYKQISITIPKVQSPNLFSYGRSIAVFTPDIPFSIDGSQKVIISFDGSPLPKKKIKKKTSADGLLIDTGRQAPAVTTRSKGAKAPLKPLIETATIAAAENPWDKAYETYFARKKAKKPTVFVEPNIQSVYIKEQEAKLSRDTVNNYLSNWPKPATGATEFIWHLDDEHSQLRKASIEVQKKLKSDKRPGDNIRIGHIDTGYLPGHPSIPRNLQKDLGVSFWKNEFGINKAIDQLHTGTIAEQDGHGTATLALLAGNSISPEDSYADYQGDFGAIPFAEIVPIRICDTVFNAFNANDVARGIEYAVDYGCEVITMSMAGYPTRQVAKAVNMAYEKGVVVVTAAGNNFVKGLGKLSPKAVLYPARFDRVIAATGACYDHMPYDMDAPRDVMKARSEGGEFMQGSWGPEQAMDRAVAAYTPNVAWASFDKPYKFSRAGGGTSSATPQVAATAALWLLYHRNELKNFTGKNAWKRVEAARRAIFSTASKSYPYYKKYYGNGIIRAYDALGIADFNGLTPSPEAKVSFLGIIPFISTWIRSRNRSRSTAPTTQDKELTEMISLELMQVIYQDETLMDYAEVIEFEKPDGADFLQDPAARNKFFGLIRQSPYASDFLKGVLVTDEPKKKGMRR
;
A
#
# COMPACT_ATOMS: atom_id res chain seq x y z
N MET A 1 18.15 33.72 -27.50
CA MET A 1 17.15 34.57 -26.80
C MET A 1 16.66 33.80 -25.59
N ASN A 2 16.52 34.42 -24.42
CA ASN A 2 15.92 33.76 -23.26
C ASN A 2 14.42 33.57 -23.53
N ARG A 3 14.00 32.34 -23.81
CA ARG A 3 12.58 31.97 -23.93
C ARG A 3 11.88 32.27 -22.61
N LYS A 4 10.67 32.84 -22.67
CA LYS A 4 9.81 33.12 -21.52
C LYS A 4 8.80 31.99 -21.36
N GLY A 5 8.40 31.75 -20.12
CA GLY A 5 7.27 30.88 -19.80
C GLY A 5 6.26 31.64 -18.95
N TYR A 6 5.01 31.76 -19.38
CA TYR A 6 3.90 32.27 -18.54
C TYR A 6 2.92 31.16 -18.17
N SER A 7 2.22 31.29 -17.04
CA SER A 7 1.24 30.27 -16.68
C SER A 7 -0.04 30.81 -16.05
N LEU A 8 -1.14 30.09 -16.28
CA LEU A 8 -2.45 30.35 -15.73
C LEU A 8 -3.04 29.07 -15.14
N HIS A 9 -3.30 29.07 -13.84
CA HIS A 9 -3.85 27.91 -13.14
C HIS A 9 -5.25 28.22 -12.60
N ILE A 10 -6.24 27.50 -13.12
CA ILE A 10 -7.66 27.72 -12.87
C ILE A 10 -8.20 26.53 -12.07
N GLY A 11 -8.79 26.80 -10.90
CA GLY A 11 -9.39 25.78 -10.05
C GLY A 11 -10.72 26.24 -9.49
N LEU A 12 -11.81 25.52 -9.76
CA LEU A 12 -13.15 25.86 -9.28
C LEU A 12 -13.73 24.73 -8.42
N ASN A 13 -13.90 25.00 -7.13
CA ASN A 13 -14.62 24.12 -6.22
C ASN A 13 -16.15 24.40 -6.21
N GLY A 14 -16.60 25.31 -7.06
CA GLY A 14 -17.99 25.71 -7.21
C GLY A 14 -18.17 26.84 -8.21
N VAL A 15 -19.43 27.12 -8.56
CA VAL A 15 -19.85 28.20 -9.47
C VAL A 15 -20.87 29.13 -8.81
N ASP A 16 -21.17 30.27 -9.44
CA ASP A 16 -22.26 31.14 -8.96
C ASP A 16 -23.61 30.49 -9.26
N ALA A 17 -24.22 29.89 -8.24
CA ALA A 17 -25.51 29.20 -8.37
C ALA A 17 -26.60 30.08 -9.02
N SER A 18 -26.56 31.41 -8.83
CA SER A 18 -27.53 32.32 -9.45
C SER A 18 -27.41 32.40 -10.98
N ARG A 19 -26.25 32.02 -11.53
CA ARG A 19 -25.94 31.98 -12.96
C ARG A 19 -26.10 30.59 -13.58
N TYR A 20 -26.22 29.56 -12.73
CA TYR A 20 -26.21 28.15 -13.09
C TYR A 20 -27.52 27.44 -12.69
N ASP A 21 -28.67 28.10 -12.83
CA ASP A 21 -29.99 27.52 -12.51
C ASP A 21 -30.07 26.94 -11.08
N ASN A 22 -29.54 27.69 -10.10
CA ASN A 22 -29.42 27.32 -8.69
C ASN A 22 -28.52 26.10 -8.41
N TRP A 23 -27.68 25.70 -9.36
CA TRP A 23 -26.66 24.67 -9.17
C TRP A 23 -25.33 25.31 -8.76
N ASP A 24 -24.81 24.94 -7.59
CA ASP A 24 -23.57 25.49 -7.02
C ASP A 24 -22.29 24.79 -7.51
N GLY A 25 -22.42 23.70 -8.28
CA GLY A 25 -21.30 23.00 -8.91
C GLY A 25 -20.22 22.53 -7.93
N LYS A 26 -20.62 22.12 -6.73
CA LYS A 26 -19.70 21.85 -5.64
C LYS A 26 -18.73 20.71 -5.95
N LEU A 27 -17.44 21.04 -5.94
CA LEU A 27 -16.28 20.15 -5.98
C LEU A 27 -15.37 20.46 -4.77
N PHE A 28 -14.38 19.63 -4.47
CA PHE A 28 -13.50 19.78 -3.31
C PHE A 28 -12.01 19.85 -3.65
N ALA A 29 -11.58 19.40 -4.83
CA ALA A 29 -10.16 19.20 -5.10
C ALA A 29 -9.54 20.14 -6.17
N CYS A 30 -10.35 20.89 -6.90
CA CYS A 30 -9.89 21.69 -8.04
C CYS A 30 -8.94 22.83 -7.66
N GLU A 31 -9.16 23.51 -6.53
CA GLU A 31 -8.22 24.53 -6.05
C GLU A 31 -6.86 23.94 -5.65
N ASN A 32 -6.85 22.72 -5.11
CA ASN A 32 -5.62 22.00 -4.78
C ASN A 32 -4.87 21.57 -6.06
N ASP A 33 -5.60 21.20 -7.12
CA ASP A 33 -5.00 20.89 -8.42
C ASP A 33 -4.32 22.12 -9.02
N ALA A 34 -4.99 23.28 -9.00
CA ALA A 34 -4.39 24.54 -9.43
C ALA A 34 -3.09 24.87 -8.64
N THR A 35 -3.05 24.53 -7.35
CA THR A 35 -1.84 24.68 -6.51
C THR A 35 -0.70 23.74 -6.94
N VAL A 36 -1.03 22.51 -7.36
CA VAL A 36 -0.04 21.55 -7.90
C VAL A 36 0.59 22.12 -9.17
N TYR A 37 -0.21 22.56 -10.14
CA TYR A 37 0.32 23.12 -11.39
C TYR A 37 1.05 24.44 -11.19
N LYS A 38 0.60 25.29 -10.25
CA LYS A 38 1.35 26.47 -9.83
C LYS A 38 2.74 26.11 -9.32
N THR A 39 2.83 25.10 -8.45
CA THR A 39 4.12 24.61 -7.92
C THR A 39 5.02 24.10 -9.03
N ILE A 40 4.46 23.38 -10.02
CA ILE A 40 5.19 22.95 -11.22
C ILE A 40 5.74 24.16 -11.97
N ALA A 41 4.91 25.17 -12.25
CA ALA A 41 5.30 26.37 -12.98
C ALA A 41 6.40 27.14 -12.25
N GLU A 42 6.26 27.36 -10.94
CA GLU A 42 7.23 28.06 -10.09
C GLU A 42 8.60 27.38 -10.14
N GLN A 43 8.63 26.06 -9.99
CA GLN A 43 9.89 25.29 -9.97
C GLN A 43 10.47 25.05 -11.37
N SER A 44 9.64 25.21 -12.41
CA SER A 44 10.05 25.22 -13.82
C SER A 44 10.59 26.58 -14.28
N GLY A 45 10.53 27.61 -13.42
CA GLY A 45 11.05 28.94 -13.71
C GLY A 45 10.11 29.81 -14.55
N PHE A 46 8.81 29.49 -14.60
CA PHE A 46 7.84 30.33 -15.30
C PHE A 46 7.76 31.70 -14.60
N SER A 47 7.63 32.75 -15.39
CA SER A 47 7.38 34.13 -14.97
C SER A 47 5.90 34.47 -15.19
N ASN A 48 5.33 35.43 -14.46
CA ASN A 48 3.90 35.77 -14.57
C ASN A 48 2.98 34.54 -14.38
N ILE A 49 2.99 34.00 -13.17
CA ILE A 49 2.19 32.86 -12.74
C ILE A 49 0.88 33.38 -12.14
N ASP A 50 -0.19 33.30 -12.91
CA ASP A 50 -1.53 33.71 -12.48
C ASP A 50 -2.32 32.50 -11.95
N MET A 51 -3.10 32.72 -10.89
CA MET A 51 -3.96 31.69 -10.31
C MET A 51 -5.35 32.26 -10.06
N LEU A 52 -6.34 31.66 -10.69
CA LEU A 52 -7.74 32.05 -10.60
C LEU A 52 -8.54 30.93 -9.92
N LEU A 53 -8.93 31.18 -8.67
CA LEU A 53 -9.66 30.21 -7.86
C LEU A 53 -11.14 30.60 -7.73
N THR A 54 -12.04 29.64 -7.91
CA THR A 54 -13.50 29.72 -7.74
C THR A 54 -14.02 31.10 -8.12
N LYS A 55 -14.33 31.99 -7.16
CA LYS A 55 -14.93 33.33 -7.41
C LYS A 55 -14.14 34.23 -8.36
N LYS A 56 -12.82 34.05 -8.44
CA LYS A 56 -11.94 34.82 -9.35
C LYS A 56 -11.83 34.21 -10.73
N ALA A 57 -12.15 32.94 -10.90
CA ALA A 57 -12.14 32.23 -12.18
C ALA A 57 -13.40 32.54 -12.99
N THR A 58 -13.55 33.80 -13.40
CA THR A 58 -14.62 34.25 -14.31
C THR A 58 -14.15 34.24 -15.76
N SER A 59 -15.07 34.13 -16.72
CA SER A 59 -14.75 34.15 -18.16
C SER A 59 -13.96 35.40 -18.55
N ALA A 60 -14.32 36.55 -17.98
CA ALA A 60 -13.61 37.80 -18.22
C ALA A 60 -12.16 37.76 -17.71
N ASN A 61 -11.91 37.22 -16.51
CA ASN A 61 -10.57 37.15 -15.94
C ASN A 61 -9.70 36.13 -16.68
N VAL A 62 -10.26 34.94 -16.99
CA VAL A 62 -9.56 33.89 -17.74
C VAL A 62 -9.14 34.40 -19.12
N LEU A 63 -10.09 34.92 -19.92
CA LEU A 63 -9.80 35.43 -21.26
C LEU A 63 -8.85 36.64 -21.22
N LYS A 64 -8.96 37.52 -20.21
CA LYS A 64 -8.04 38.64 -20.04
C LYS A 64 -6.60 38.16 -19.81
N THR A 65 -6.41 37.15 -18.96
CA THR A 65 -5.07 36.62 -18.68
C THR A 65 -4.49 35.91 -19.91
N ILE A 66 -5.30 35.13 -20.64
CA ILE A 66 -4.85 34.48 -21.89
C ILE A 66 -4.45 35.54 -22.93
N LYS A 67 -5.28 36.57 -23.16
CA LYS A 67 -4.97 37.66 -24.10
C LYS A 67 -3.73 38.45 -23.70
N LYS A 68 -3.51 38.67 -22.40
CA LYS A 68 -2.29 39.30 -21.90
C LYS A 68 -1.05 38.44 -22.22
N ALA A 69 -1.13 37.13 -22.02
CA ALA A 69 -0.05 36.22 -22.39
C ALA A 69 0.19 36.22 -23.91
N ALA A 70 -0.86 36.19 -24.73
CA ALA A 70 -0.77 36.24 -26.19
C ALA A 70 -0.08 37.52 -26.68
N ALA A 71 -0.33 38.66 -26.05
CA ALA A 71 0.28 39.95 -26.42
C ALA A 71 1.77 40.08 -26.03
N GLU A 72 2.28 39.22 -25.12
CA GLU A 72 3.62 39.34 -24.55
C GLU A 72 4.58 38.19 -24.91
N LEU A 73 4.02 37.00 -25.22
CA LEU A 73 4.77 35.82 -25.61
C LEU A 73 4.95 35.79 -27.13
N THR A 74 6.16 35.44 -27.56
CA THR A 74 6.58 35.45 -28.97
C THR A 74 7.14 34.07 -29.35
N ALA A 75 7.44 33.87 -30.64
CA ALA A 75 7.96 32.62 -31.17
C ALA A 75 9.05 31.95 -30.27
N GLY A 76 8.81 30.70 -29.88
CA GLY A 76 9.67 29.92 -28.99
C GLY A 76 9.35 30.02 -27.50
N ASP A 77 8.50 30.94 -27.07
CA ASP A 77 8.02 31.04 -25.69
C ASP A 77 6.99 29.92 -25.36
N ILE A 78 6.62 29.78 -24.09
CA ILE A 78 5.64 28.78 -23.64
C ILE A 78 4.56 29.41 -22.73
N PHE A 79 3.31 28.99 -22.93
CA PHE A 79 2.19 29.28 -22.05
C PHE A 79 1.67 27.96 -21.45
N LEU A 80 1.77 27.82 -20.13
CA LEU A 80 1.22 26.67 -19.39
C LEU A 80 -0.13 27.04 -18.80
N ILE A 81 -1.20 26.40 -19.25
CA ILE A 81 -2.55 26.59 -18.71
C ILE A 81 -3.06 25.29 -18.10
N SER A 82 -3.61 25.37 -16.88
CA SER A 82 -4.28 24.23 -16.25
C SER A 82 -5.69 24.62 -15.83
N TYR A 83 -6.65 23.75 -16.11
CA TYR A 83 -8.04 23.89 -15.67
C TYR A 83 -8.44 22.67 -14.84
N SER A 84 -9.10 22.94 -13.72
CA SER A 84 -9.74 21.94 -12.88
C SER A 84 -11.09 22.49 -12.45
N GLY A 85 -12.16 21.80 -12.85
CA GLY A 85 -13.53 22.24 -12.65
C GLY A 85 -14.49 21.41 -13.50
N HIS A 86 -15.76 21.81 -13.49
CA HIS A 86 -16.79 21.14 -14.27
C HIS A 86 -16.68 21.42 -15.77
N GLY A 87 -16.80 20.40 -16.62
CA GLY A 87 -17.08 20.60 -18.03
C GLY A 87 -18.57 20.37 -18.36
N GLY A 88 -19.11 21.21 -19.23
CA GLY A 88 -20.50 21.14 -19.70
C GLY A 88 -20.56 21.19 -21.23
N THR A 89 -21.77 21.24 -21.79
CA THR A 89 -22.00 21.40 -23.23
C THR A 89 -23.09 22.42 -23.55
N VAL A 90 -22.97 23.11 -24.68
CA VAL A 90 -23.98 24.03 -25.22
C VAL A 90 -24.34 23.57 -26.63
N GLU A 91 -25.58 23.74 -27.08
CA GLU A 91 -25.95 23.37 -28.46
C GLU A 91 -25.12 24.19 -29.46
N ASP A 92 -24.52 23.55 -30.47
CA ASP A 92 -23.80 24.25 -31.54
C ASP A 92 -24.81 24.85 -32.54
N GLU A 93 -24.70 26.17 -32.79
CA GLU A 93 -25.55 26.90 -33.74
C GLU A 93 -24.84 27.20 -35.08
N ASN A 94 -23.53 27.03 -35.14
CA ASN A 94 -22.72 27.36 -36.31
C ASN A 94 -22.41 26.09 -37.16
N GLY A 95 -22.55 24.91 -36.57
CA GLY A 95 -22.47 23.60 -37.23
C GLY A 95 -21.05 23.15 -37.56
N ASP A 96 -20.05 23.59 -36.81
CA ASP A 96 -18.66 23.20 -37.00
C ASP A 96 -18.29 21.89 -36.29
N GLU A 97 -19.12 21.41 -35.35
CA GLU A 97 -18.95 20.14 -34.68
C GLU A 97 -19.88 19.03 -35.25
N ASP A 98 -19.33 17.82 -35.43
CA ASP A 98 -20.04 16.64 -35.97
C ASP A 98 -21.26 16.21 -35.14
N ASP A 99 -21.34 16.71 -33.90
CA ASP A 99 -22.18 16.23 -32.82
C ASP A 99 -23.23 17.29 -32.38
N LEU A 100 -23.16 18.49 -32.98
CA LEU A 100 -24.00 19.66 -32.72
C LEU A 100 -23.97 20.16 -31.26
N GLN A 101 -22.87 19.97 -30.51
CA GLN A 101 -22.68 20.53 -29.17
C GLN A 101 -21.27 21.07 -28.95
N ASP A 102 -21.16 22.34 -28.57
CA ASP A 102 -19.88 22.91 -28.11
C ASP A 102 -19.51 22.41 -26.70
N GLU A 103 -18.26 21.98 -26.54
CA GLU A 103 -17.67 21.67 -25.23
C GLU A 103 -17.37 22.96 -24.44
N THR A 104 -17.65 22.97 -23.13
CA THR A 104 -17.45 24.18 -22.30
C THR A 104 -16.73 23.94 -20.98
N TRP A 105 -15.96 24.93 -20.53
CA TRP A 105 -15.50 25.04 -19.14
C TRP A 105 -16.52 25.80 -18.30
N CYS A 106 -17.01 25.21 -17.21
CA CYS A 106 -17.86 25.93 -16.27
C CYS A 106 -16.99 26.84 -15.39
N LEU A 107 -16.95 28.12 -15.73
CA LEU A 107 -16.32 29.16 -14.92
C LEU A 107 -17.30 29.71 -13.89
N HIS A 108 -16.84 30.55 -12.97
CA HIS A 108 -17.69 31.00 -11.87
C HIS A 108 -18.93 31.77 -12.33
N ASP A 109 -18.82 32.53 -13.42
CA ASP A 109 -19.87 33.42 -13.95
C ASP A 109 -20.69 32.82 -15.09
N ARG A 110 -20.10 31.97 -15.95
CA ARG A 110 -20.78 31.26 -17.06
C ARG A 110 -19.92 30.15 -17.67
N GLN A 111 -20.53 29.33 -18.51
CA GLN A 111 -19.83 28.39 -19.40
C GLN A 111 -18.98 29.19 -20.40
N LEU A 112 -17.69 28.88 -20.45
CA LEU A 112 -16.74 29.36 -21.46
C LEU A 112 -16.71 28.34 -22.60
N ILE A 113 -17.12 28.77 -23.79
CA ILE A 113 -17.17 27.91 -24.97
C ILE A 113 -15.75 27.67 -25.48
N ASP A 114 -15.42 26.47 -25.92
CA ASP A 114 -14.12 26.14 -26.48
C ASP A 114 -13.73 27.02 -27.68
N ASP A 115 -14.71 27.46 -28.46
CA ASP A 115 -14.57 28.44 -29.54
C ASP A 115 -13.96 29.77 -29.06
N GLU A 116 -14.30 30.21 -27.84
CA GLU A 116 -13.68 31.39 -27.22
C GLU A 116 -12.24 31.12 -26.78
N LEU A 117 -11.93 29.88 -26.39
CA LEU A 117 -10.56 29.45 -26.12
C LEU A 117 -9.75 29.40 -27.41
N PHE A 118 -10.33 28.91 -28.51
CA PHE A 118 -9.68 28.91 -29.83
C PHE A 118 -9.47 30.34 -30.36
N GLU A 119 -10.44 31.24 -30.21
CA GLU A 119 -10.29 32.67 -30.50
C GLU A 119 -9.17 33.29 -29.63
N ALA A 120 -9.07 32.91 -28.35
CA ALA A 120 -8.01 33.41 -27.48
C ALA A 120 -6.63 32.82 -27.84
N PHE A 121 -6.56 31.56 -28.28
CA PHE A 121 -5.33 30.89 -28.69
C PHE A 121 -4.86 31.32 -30.09
N SER A 122 -5.75 31.71 -31.00
CA SER A 122 -5.38 32.23 -32.32
C SER A 122 -4.68 33.60 -32.26
N ALA A 123 -4.76 34.30 -31.13
CA ALA A 123 -4.04 35.54 -30.89
C ALA A 123 -2.55 35.34 -30.56
N PHE A 124 -2.09 34.11 -30.33
CA PHE A 124 -0.67 33.83 -30.09
C PHE A 124 0.08 33.71 -31.41
N ASP A 125 1.31 34.23 -31.43
CA ASP A 125 2.22 34.11 -32.57
C ASP A 125 2.52 32.63 -32.92
N ALA A 126 2.89 32.40 -34.19
CA ALA A 126 3.45 31.13 -34.61
C ALA A 126 4.66 30.72 -33.73
N ASP A 127 4.87 29.41 -33.58
CA ASP A 127 5.91 28.82 -32.71
C ASP A 127 5.82 29.14 -31.20
N VAL A 128 4.77 29.82 -30.72
CA VAL A 128 4.45 29.81 -29.28
C VAL A 128 3.89 28.43 -28.91
N ARG A 129 4.37 27.87 -27.79
CA ARG A 129 3.89 26.58 -27.25
C ARG A 129 2.82 26.81 -26.20
N ILE A 130 1.64 26.24 -26.38
CA ILE A 130 0.55 26.25 -25.39
C ILE A 130 0.40 24.84 -24.83
N LEU A 131 0.84 24.65 -23.59
CA LEU A 131 0.72 23.39 -22.87
C LEU A 131 -0.49 23.46 -21.94
N MET A 132 -1.46 22.60 -22.18
CA MET A 132 -2.75 22.61 -21.51
C MET A 132 -2.99 21.31 -20.74
N PHE A 133 -3.35 21.44 -19.47
CA PHE A 133 -3.85 20.32 -18.66
C PHE A 133 -5.30 20.59 -18.28
N SER A 134 -6.23 19.78 -18.81
CA SER A 134 -7.65 19.88 -18.51
C SER A 134 -8.08 18.71 -17.65
N ASP A 135 -8.15 18.93 -16.33
CA ASP A 135 -8.68 17.97 -15.35
C ASP A 135 -10.18 18.19 -15.17
N SER A 136 -10.90 18.04 -16.28
CA SER A 136 -12.35 18.23 -16.49
C SER A 136 -12.83 17.28 -17.60
N CYS A 137 -14.15 17.11 -17.78
CA CYS A 137 -14.72 16.33 -18.89
C CYS A 137 -15.97 16.94 -19.50
N HIS A 138 -16.25 16.53 -20.73
CA HIS A 138 -17.39 16.95 -21.55
C HIS A 138 -18.24 15.71 -21.92
N SER A 139 -19.50 15.91 -22.31
CA SER A 139 -20.42 14.80 -22.58
C SER A 139 -20.43 14.41 -24.07
N GLY A 140 -19.42 13.70 -24.55
CA GLY A 140 -19.28 13.36 -25.98
C GLY A 140 -20.11 12.17 -26.49
N THR A 141 -21.22 11.80 -25.85
CA THR A 141 -21.92 10.51 -26.14
C THR A 141 -23.34 10.59 -26.69
N VAL A 142 -23.94 11.77 -26.84
CA VAL A 142 -25.34 11.83 -27.35
C VAL A 142 -25.42 11.82 -28.88
N ALA A 143 -24.42 12.28 -29.61
CA ALA A 143 -24.62 12.60 -31.03
C ALA A 143 -24.26 11.52 -32.06
N ARG A 144 -23.93 10.29 -31.66
CA ARG A 144 -23.59 9.22 -32.63
C ARG A 144 -24.59 8.07 -32.70
N PHE A 145 -25.90 8.31 -32.81
CA PHE A 145 -26.82 7.27 -33.29
C PHE A 145 -27.98 7.79 -34.14
N ALA A 146 -28.08 7.23 -35.35
CA ALA A 146 -29.19 7.39 -36.27
C ALA A 146 -30.50 6.78 -35.71
N PRO A 147 -31.69 7.17 -36.22
CA PRO A 147 -32.98 6.74 -35.67
C PRO A 147 -33.19 5.23 -35.91
N GLY A 148 -33.07 4.41 -34.85
CA GLY A 148 -33.33 2.98 -34.92
C GLY A 148 -32.97 2.22 -33.64
N ASP A 149 -33.98 1.61 -33.01
CA ASP A 149 -33.97 0.78 -31.79
C ASP A 149 -33.43 1.45 -30.50
N ASN A 150 -34.32 2.18 -29.82
CA ASN A 150 -34.12 2.81 -28.49
C ASN A 150 -33.69 1.83 -27.38
N SER A 151 -33.76 0.50 -27.60
CA SER A 151 -33.39 -0.47 -26.56
C SER A 151 -31.88 -0.54 -26.32
N ALA A 152 -31.04 -0.32 -27.33
CA ALA A 152 -29.59 -0.33 -27.19
C ALA A 152 -29.07 0.90 -26.44
N LEU A 153 -29.57 2.09 -26.80
CA LEU A 153 -29.27 3.34 -26.12
C LEU A 153 -29.73 3.29 -24.66
N ALA A 154 -30.96 2.85 -24.39
CA ALA A 154 -31.45 2.71 -23.01
C ALA A 154 -30.64 1.68 -22.20
N ARG A 155 -30.09 0.64 -22.82
CA ARG A 155 -29.17 -0.31 -22.15
C ARG A 155 -27.80 0.33 -21.87
N GLN A 156 -27.24 1.10 -22.81
CA GLN A 156 -25.98 1.81 -22.60
C GLN A 156 -26.11 2.89 -21.52
N MET A 157 -27.15 3.73 -21.58
CA MET A 157 -27.41 4.76 -20.57
C MET A 157 -27.62 4.16 -19.18
N ARG A 158 -28.31 3.02 -19.07
CA ARG A 158 -28.41 2.28 -17.80
C ARG A 158 -27.05 1.81 -17.29
N ARG A 159 -26.20 1.24 -18.15
CA ARG A 159 -24.85 0.80 -17.77
C ARG A 159 -23.95 1.96 -17.36
N GLU A 160 -24.02 3.09 -18.04
CA GLU A 160 -23.28 4.30 -17.69
C GLU A 160 -23.75 4.85 -16.35
N GLN A 161 -25.08 4.93 -16.13
CA GLN A 161 -25.65 5.35 -14.86
C GLN A 161 -25.30 4.38 -13.73
N GLU A 162 -25.39 3.06 -13.95
CA GLU A 162 -24.98 2.04 -12.98
C GLU A 162 -23.48 2.16 -12.65
N ARG A 163 -22.62 2.40 -13.64
CA ARG A 163 -21.18 2.66 -13.43
C ARG A 163 -20.97 3.95 -12.64
N GLU A 164 -21.69 5.01 -12.95
CA GLU A 164 -21.62 6.29 -12.22
C GLU A 164 -22.07 6.13 -10.77
N ASP A 165 -23.19 5.45 -10.54
CA ASP A 165 -23.73 5.20 -9.21
C ASP A 165 -22.76 4.37 -8.35
N VAL A 166 -22.06 3.41 -8.95
CA VAL A 166 -20.98 2.64 -8.29
C VAL A 166 -19.79 3.54 -7.95
N LEU A 167 -19.36 4.41 -8.88
CA LEU A 167 -18.20 5.29 -8.65
C LEU A 167 -18.50 6.39 -7.63
N VAL A 168 -19.71 6.95 -7.63
CA VAL A 168 -20.18 7.91 -6.62
C VAL A 168 -20.24 7.27 -5.23
N LYS A 169 -20.74 6.04 -5.16
CA LYS A 169 -20.67 5.20 -3.95
C LYS A 169 -19.21 5.01 -3.52
N GLU A 170 -18.31 4.76 -4.44
CA GLU A 170 -16.89 4.65 -4.17
C GLU A 170 -16.20 6.00 -3.78
N GLY A 171 -16.96 7.09 -3.63
CA GLY A 171 -16.46 8.38 -3.18
C GLY A 171 -15.81 9.21 -4.30
N TYR A 172 -15.87 8.74 -5.54
CA TYR A 172 -15.47 9.54 -6.69
C TYR A 172 -16.55 10.56 -7.02
N LEU A 173 -16.16 11.82 -7.11
CA LEU A 173 -17.04 12.87 -7.60
C LEU A 173 -16.70 13.20 -9.05
N SER A 174 -17.70 13.14 -9.94
CA SER A 174 -17.52 13.48 -11.35
C SER A 174 -17.40 14.98 -11.56
N ARG A 175 -16.46 15.36 -12.43
CA ARG A 175 -16.27 16.74 -12.93
C ARG A 175 -17.07 17.02 -14.20
N LEU A 176 -18.07 16.21 -14.52
CA LEU A 176 -19.04 16.48 -15.57
C LEU A 176 -20.25 17.22 -14.98
N VAL A 177 -20.82 18.19 -15.69
CA VAL A 177 -22.12 18.77 -15.33
C VAL A 177 -23.19 17.66 -15.32
N PRO A 178 -24.00 17.52 -14.25
CA PRO A 178 -25.06 16.52 -14.23
C PRO A 178 -26.04 16.70 -15.40
N ARG A 179 -26.40 15.59 -16.06
CA ARG A 179 -27.27 15.59 -17.26
C ARG A 179 -28.62 16.29 -17.02
N ASP A 180 -29.18 16.17 -15.81
CA ASP A 180 -30.44 16.81 -15.42
C ASP A 180 -30.31 18.33 -15.22
N LYS A 181 -29.10 18.85 -15.02
CA LYS A 181 -28.81 20.27 -14.83
C LYS A 181 -28.40 20.98 -16.12
N GLN A 182 -27.75 20.28 -17.05
CA GLN A 182 -27.20 20.87 -18.29
C GLN A 182 -28.23 21.72 -19.05
N ALA A 183 -29.44 21.19 -19.29
CA ALA A 183 -30.47 21.92 -20.03
C ALA A 183 -30.96 23.18 -19.29
N GLY A 184 -31.01 23.15 -17.96
CA GLY A 184 -31.38 24.31 -17.13
C GLY A 184 -30.32 25.41 -17.20
N ILE A 185 -29.06 25.02 -17.07
CA ILE A 185 -27.89 25.91 -17.17
C ILE A 185 -27.82 26.55 -18.56
N ASN A 186 -28.00 25.77 -19.63
CA ASN A 186 -27.98 26.30 -21.00
C ASN A 186 -29.08 27.34 -21.22
N ARG A 187 -30.30 27.09 -20.70
CA ARG A 187 -31.39 28.08 -20.75
C ARG A 187 -31.07 29.35 -19.96
N SER A 188 -30.50 29.24 -18.76
CA SER A 188 -30.17 30.41 -17.93
C SER A 188 -29.05 31.25 -18.54
N GLN A 189 -28.18 30.66 -19.36
CA GLN A 189 -27.02 31.34 -19.96
C GLN A 189 -27.17 31.70 -21.44
N SER A 190 -28.23 31.23 -22.12
CA SER A 190 -28.47 31.46 -23.55
C SER A 190 -28.32 32.93 -23.98
N ALA A 191 -28.90 33.88 -23.22
CA ALA A 191 -28.78 35.31 -23.55
C ALA A 191 -27.34 35.84 -23.46
N ALA A 192 -26.54 35.31 -22.53
CA ALA A 192 -25.13 35.70 -22.38
C ALA A 192 -24.25 35.07 -23.46
N LEU A 193 -24.58 33.85 -23.90
CA LEU A 193 -23.81 33.09 -24.89
C LEU A 193 -24.19 33.38 -26.34
N LYS A 194 -25.40 33.89 -26.60
CA LYS A 194 -25.91 34.14 -27.97
C LYS A 194 -24.93 34.90 -28.86
N LYS A 195 -24.40 36.04 -28.38
CA LYS A 195 -23.46 36.86 -29.17
C LYS A 195 -22.12 36.18 -29.42
N ILE A 196 -21.78 35.20 -28.61
CA ILE A 196 -20.54 34.43 -28.73
C ILE A 196 -20.75 33.38 -29.80
N LYS A 197 -21.85 32.62 -29.74
CA LYS A 197 -22.23 31.59 -30.72
C LYS A 197 -22.51 32.11 -32.12
N GLU A 198 -22.93 33.37 -32.26
CA GLU A 198 -23.14 34.03 -33.55
C GLU A 198 -21.82 34.41 -34.26
N LYS A 199 -20.67 34.32 -33.59
CA LYS A 199 -19.38 34.58 -34.23
C LYS A 199 -18.98 33.41 -35.14
N PRO A 200 -18.24 33.67 -36.23
CA PRO A 200 -17.60 32.59 -36.97
C PRO A 200 -16.65 31.78 -36.08
N ALA A 201 -16.81 30.46 -36.09
CA ALA A 201 -15.95 29.54 -35.34
C ALA A 201 -14.48 29.69 -35.73
N VAL A 202 -13.60 29.55 -34.74
CA VAL A 202 -12.15 29.50 -34.98
C VAL A 202 -11.71 28.05 -34.91
N LEU A 203 -11.45 27.46 -36.07
CA LEU A 203 -11.11 26.05 -36.14
C LEU A 203 -9.70 25.80 -35.60
N LYS A 204 -9.48 24.62 -35.02
CA LYS A 204 -8.17 24.15 -34.51
C LYS A 204 -7.00 24.30 -35.52
N LYS A 205 -7.29 24.33 -36.83
CA LYS A 205 -6.32 24.51 -37.94
C LYS A 205 -5.92 25.98 -38.19
N ASP A 206 -6.71 26.92 -37.68
CA ASP A 206 -6.54 28.37 -37.86
C ASP A 206 -5.70 28.99 -36.73
N ILE A 207 -5.33 28.20 -35.73
CA ILE A 207 -4.40 28.58 -34.66
C ILE A 207 -2.95 28.41 -35.14
N ASP A 208 -2.20 29.50 -35.19
CA ASP A 208 -0.79 29.51 -35.62
C ASP A 208 0.16 28.90 -34.56
N ALA A 209 -0.12 29.13 -33.28
CA ALA A 209 0.59 28.53 -32.15
C ALA A 209 0.46 27.00 -32.12
N ALA A 210 1.37 26.33 -31.41
CA ALA A 210 1.28 24.90 -31.15
C ALA A 210 0.51 24.66 -29.86
N VAL A 211 -0.53 23.83 -29.87
CA VAL A 211 -1.28 23.46 -28.67
C VAL A 211 -1.13 21.98 -28.38
N MET A 212 -0.77 21.64 -27.12
CA MET A 212 -0.74 20.28 -26.61
C MET A 212 -1.63 20.17 -25.38
N LEU A 213 -2.68 19.35 -25.48
CA LEU A 213 -3.69 19.17 -24.44
C LEU A 213 -3.61 17.78 -23.83
N PHE A 214 -3.37 17.74 -22.52
CA PHE A 214 -3.60 16.58 -21.67
C PHE A 214 -5.00 16.65 -21.08
N ALA A 215 -5.90 15.82 -21.60
CA ALA A 215 -7.25 15.66 -21.05
C ALA A 215 -7.26 14.54 -20.01
N ALA A 216 -7.99 14.72 -18.91
CA ALA A 216 -8.02 13.77 -17.81
C ALA A 216 -8.85 12.50 -18.09
N CYS A 217 -9.75 12.53 -19.08
CA CYS A 217 -10.58 11.41 -19.50
C CYS A 217 -10.72 11.34 -21.03
N GLN A 218 -11.35 10.28 -21.54
CA GLN A 218 -11.86 10.20 -22.91
C GLN A 218 -13.25 10.85 -22.99
N ASP A 219 -13.71 11.23 -24.18
CA ASP A 219 -15.00 11.92 -24.41
C ASP A 219 -16.23 11.09 -23.95
N SER A 220 -16.05 9.77 -23.81
CA SER A 220 -17.05 8.83 -23.30
C SER A 220 -16.93 8.53 -21.80
N GLU A 221 -16.01 9.21 -21.11
CA GLU A 221 -15.72 9.01 -19.70
C GLU A 221 -15.86 10.32 -18.90
N SER A 222 -15.62 10.26 -17.60
CA SER A 222 -15.62 11.44 -16.74
C SER A 222 -14.36 11.46 -15.88
N ALA A 223 -13.82 12.67 -15.70
CA ALA A 223 -12.72 12.99 -14.83
C ALA A 223 -13.29 13.12 -13.45
N ARG A 224 -12.53 12.65 -12.47
CA ARG A 224 -13.02 12.45 -11.13
C ARG A 224 -12.07 13.04 -10.12
N GLU A 225 -12.59 13.37 -8.96
CA GLU A 225 -11.80 13.70 -7.78
C GLU A 225 -12.05 12.74 -6.64
N LEU A 226 -10.97 12.45 -5.91
CA LEU A 226 -10.95 11.57 -4.76
C LEU A 226 -9.82 12.04 -3.82
N GLY A 227 -10.13 12.24 -2.55
CA GLY A 227 -9.16 12.72 -1.56
C GLY A 227 -8.84 14.21 -1.70
N GLU A 228 -7.55 14.56 -1.82
CA GLU A 228 -7.11 15.97 -1.82
C GLU A 228 -6.95 16.57 -3.25
N ASN A 229 -6.99 15.77 -4.32
CA ASN A 229 -6.72 16.18 -5.72
C ASN A 229 -7.65 15.48 -6.73
N GLY A 230 -7.74 15.99 -7.96
CA GLY A 230 -8.28 15.24 -9.10
C GLY A 230 -7.48 13.96 -9.35
N VAL A 231 -8.11 12.87 -9.79
CA VAL A 231 -7.45 11.56 -9.99
C VAL A 231 -6.28 11.68 -10.97
N PHE A 232 -6.46 12.47 -12.03
CA PHE A 232 -5.42 12.75 -13.01
C PHE A 232 -4.27 13.58 -12.39
N THR A 233 -4.58 14.68 -11.71
CA THR A 233 -3.57 15.53 -11.06
C THR A 233 -2.83 14.82 -9.91
N ALA A 234 -3.52 14.00 -9.11
CA ALA A 234 -2.91 13.15 -8.08
C ALA A 234 -1.92 12.15 -8.68
N THR A 235 -2.27 11.56 -9.84
CA THR A 235 -1.41 10.65 -10.58
C THR A 235 -0.16 11.36 -11.09
N LEU A 236 -0.31 12.54 -11.68
CA LEU A 236 0.82 13.38 -12.13
C LEU A 236 1.76 13.72 -10.96
N LYS A 237 1.20 14.18 -9.83
CA LYS A 237 1.95 14.48 -8.60
C LYS A 237 2.71 13.28 -8.07
N LYS A 238 2.12 12.08 -8.10
CA LYS A 238 2.76 10.81 -7.70
C LYS A 238 3.94 10.46 -8.60
N ILE A 239 3.75 10.57 -9.92
CA ILE A 239 4.81 10.31 -10.92
C ILE A 239 6.00 11.24 -10.67
N ILE A 240 5.75 12.54 -10.49
CA ILE A 240 6.80 13.53 -10.21
C ILE A 240 7.50 13.23 -8.87
N ARG A 241 6.78 12.93 -7.79
CA ARG A 241 7.35 12.61 -6.46
C ARG A 241 8.28 11.39 -6.47
N SER A 242 7.90 10.32 -7.18
CA SER A 242 8.76 9.14 -7.35
C SER A 242 10.07 9.46 -8.09
N GLY A 243 10.15 10.65 -8.69
CA GLY A 243 11.23 11.18 -9.51
C GLY A 243 11.54 10.29 -10.71
N LEU A 244 10.47 9.85 -11.37
CA LEU A 244 10.42 9.38 -12.76
C LEU A 244 10.64 10.44 -13.88
N PRO A 245 10.92 11.75 -13.65
CA PRO A 245 11.18 12.69 -14.75
C PRO A 245 12.38 12.37 -15.66
N ASP A 246 13.24 11.41 -15.34
CA ASP A 246 14.47 11.15 -16.13
C ASP A 246 14.24 10.19 -17.32
N THR A 247 13.22 9.33 -17.25
CA THR A 247 12.74 8.51 -18.38
C THR A 247 11.77 9.28 -19.27
N ILE A 248 11.18 10.34 -18.72
CA ILE A 248 10.21 11.19 -19.38
C ILE A 248 10.97 12.27 -20.15
N LYS A 249 11.37 11.96 -21.38
CA LYS A 249 12.12 12.88 -22.24
C LYS A 249 11.21 13.75 -23.08
N THR A 250 9.97 13.30 -23.28
CA THR A 250 8.96 13.98 -24.09
C THR A 250 7.62 14.00 -23.38
N TYR A 251 6.72 14.89 -23.79
CA TYR A 251 5.33 14.86 -23.34
C TYR A 251 4.61 13.54 -23.67
N LYS A 252 4.99 12.83 -24.74
CA LYS A 252 4.45 11.49 -25.05
C LYS A 252 4.86 10.45 -24.01
N ASP A 253 6.08 10.53 -23.49
CA ASP A 253 6.54 9.65 -22.41
C ASP A 253 5.79 9.94 -21.11
N LEU A 254 5.55 11.22 -20.82
CA LEU A 254 4.75 11.65 -19.66
C LEU A 254 3.33 11.08 -19.77
N TYR A 255 2.69 11.24 -20.92
CA TYR A 255 1.37 10.69 -21.17
C TYR A 255 1.33 9.18 -20.96
N LYS A 256 2.26 8.42 -21.56
CA LYS A 256 2.33 6.97 -21.39
C LYS A 256 2.47 6.57 -19.92
N GLN A 257 3.30 7.27 -19.15
CA GLN A 257 3.46 7.00 -17.73
C GLN A 257 2.18 7.30 -16.94
N ILE A 258 1.47 8.39 -17.26
CA ILE A 258 0.17 8.68 -16.66
C ILE A 258 -0.83 7.56 -16.99
N SER A 259 -0.95 7.16 -18.26
CA SER A 259 -1.90 6.15 -18.71
C SER A 259 -1.73 4.78 -18.03
N ILE A 260 -0.49 4.40 -17.66
CA ILE A 260 -0.26 3.13 -16.94
C ILE A 260 -0.41 3.25 -15.41
N THR A 261 -0.27 4.47 -14.87
CA THR A 261 -0.28 4.70 -13.41
C THR A 261 -1.67 5.05 -12.89
N ILE A 262 -2.48 5.71 -13.72
CA ILE A 262 -3.81 6.20 -13.33
C ILE A 262 -4.74 5.01 -13.02
N PRO A 263 -5.55 5.07 -11.94
CA PRO A 263 -6.55 4.06 -11.66
C PRO A 263 -7.54 3.92 -12.84
N LYS A 264 -7.98 2.68 -13.12
CA LYS A 264 -8.91 2.36 -14.23
C LYS A 264 -10.36 2.82 -14.00
N VAL A 265 -10.54 3.99 -13.41
CA VAL A 265 -11.82 4.69 -13.23
C VAL A 265 -12.01 5.78 -14.30
N GLN A 266 -10.91 6.23 -14.91
CA GLN A 266 -10.85 7.18 -16.03
C GLN A 266 -9.58 6.92 -16.86
N SER A 267 -9.60 7.29 -18.14
CA SER A 267 -8.50 7.09 -19.07
C SER A 267 -8.11 8.43 -19.70
N PRO A 268 -6.90 8.98 -19.45
CA PRO A 268 -6.52 10.28 -19.98
C PRO A 268 -6.37 10.24 -21.50
N ASN A 269 -6.35 11.41 -22.14
CA ASN A 269 -6.09 11.57 -23.56
C ASN A 269 -5.03 12.65 -23.83
N LEU A 270 -4.36 12.56 -24.98
CA LEU A 270 -3.35 13.53 -25.42
C LEU A 270 -3.69 14.00 -26.84
N PHE A 271 -4.03 15.29 -26.97
CA PHE A 271 -4.33 15.93 -28.24
C PHE A 271 -3.24 16.94 -28.62
N SER A 272 -3.09 17.18 -29.92
CA SER A 272 -2.17 18.19 -30.44
C SER A 272 -2.75 18.83 -31.70
N TYR A 273 -2.77 20.15 -31.77
CA TYR A 273 -3.31 20.91 -32.90
C TYR A 273 -2.60 22.27 -33.08
N GLY A 274 -2.97 23.00 -34.14
CA GLY A 274 -2.30 24.22 -34.60
C GLY A 274 -1.23 23.98 -35.67
N ARG A 275 -0.67 25.04 -36.25
CA ARG A 275 0.26 24.92 -37.41
C ARG A 275 1.68 24.49 -37.01
N SER A 276 2.06 24.71 -35.76
CA SER A 276 3.46 24.55 -35.30
C SER A 276 3.70 23.33 -34.41
N ILE A 277 2.84 22.29 -34.43
CA ILE A 277 2.84 21.16 -33.44
C ILE A 277 4.22 20.50 -33.23
N ALA A 278 5.04 20.43 -34.27
CA ALA A 278 6.37 19.82 -34.21
C ALA A 278 7.28 20.48 -33.16
N VAL A 279 7.03 21.74 -32.77
CA VAL A 279 7.85 22.47 -31.79
C VAL A 279 7.79 21.87 -30.38
N PHE A 280 6.78 21.05 -30.05
CA PHE A 280 6.75 20.30 -28.78
C PHE A 280 7.63 19.04 -28.78
N THR A 281 8.17 18.62 -29.92
CA THR A 281 9.00 17.42 -30.02
C THR A 281 10.41 17.85 -30.44
N PRO A 282 11.43 17.76 -29.55
CA PRO A 282 11.58 16.79 -28.46
C PRO A 282 11.51 17.41 -27.05
N ASP A 283 10.57 18.31 -26.77
CA ASP A 283 10.61 19.08 -25.52
C ASP A 283 10.48 18.21 -24.26
N ILE A 284 11.37 18.45 -23.30
CA ILE A 284 11.27 17.88 -21.96
C ILE A 284 10.06 18.51 -21.25
N PRO A 285 9.19 17.71 -20.60
CA PRO A 285 8.02 18.24 -19.93
C PRO A 285 8.33 19.35 -18.92
N PHE A 286 7.53 20.41 -19.01
CA PHE A 286 7.60 21.64 -18.21
C PHE A 286 8.85 22.50 -18.45
N SER A 287 9.72 22.14 -19.39
CA SER A 287 10.90 22.95 -19.74
C SER A 287 10.53 24.19 -20.55
N ILE A 288 10.95 25.37 -20.08
CA ILE A 288 10.75 26.63 -20.82
C ILE A 288 11.59 26.67 -22.09
N ASP A 289 12.81 26.15 -22.08
CA ASP A 289 13.63 26.12 -23.30
C ASP A 289 13.46 24.84 -24.11
N GLY A 290 12.68 23.87 -23.61
CA GLY A 290 12.43 22.58 -24.24
C GLY A 290 13.53 21.54 -24.02
N SER A 291 14.69 21.94 -23.48
CA SER A 291 15.89 21.10 -23.42
C SER A 291 16.42 20.87 -22.01
N GLN A 292 16.12 21.79 -21.08
CA GLN A 292 16.55 21.70 -19.70
C GLN A 292 15.57 20.87 -18.88
N LYS A 293 16.11 19.90 -18.15
CA LYS A 293 15.35 19.11 -17.19
C LYS A 293 14.93 19.98 -16.01
N VAL A 294 13.65 19.94 -15.68
CA VAL A 294 13.10 20.60 -14.49
C VAL A 294 13.09 19.63 -13.31
N ILE A 295 13.54 20.13 -12.14
CA ILE A 295 13.40 19.41 -10.86
C ILE A 295 12.18 19.98 -10.14
N ILE A 296 11.14 19.17 -10.03
CA ILE A 296 9.89 19.53 -9.35
C ILE A 296 9.76 18.70 -8.08
N SER A 297 9.46 19.35 -6.97
CA SER A 297 9.31 18.77 -5.65
C SER A 297 8.06 19.34 -4.97
N PHE A 298 7.20 18.46 -4.47
CA PHE A 298 5.96 18.81 -3.77
C PHE A 298 6.06 18.65 -2.26
N ASP A 299 7.27 18.65 -1.72
CA ASP A 299 7.60 18.72 -0.31
C ASP A 299 7.84 20.20 0.05
N GLY A 300 6.76 20.92 0.37
CA GLY A 300 6.90 22.30 0.85
C GLY A 300 7.89 22.35 2.02
N SER A 301 9.04 23.00 1.79
CA SER A 301 10.26 23.05 2.61
C SER A 301 11.16 21.82 2.47
N PRO A 302 12.47 21.96 2.16
CA PRO A 302 13.41 20.92 2.50
C PRO A 302 13.24 20.70 4.00
N LEU A 303 12.77 19.51 4.39
CA LEU A 303 12.91 19.09 5.77
C LEU A 303 14.34 19.46 6.17
N PRO A 304 14.54 20.24 7.24
CA PRO A 304 15.89 20.61 7.65
C PRO A 304 16.66 19.30 7.66
N LYS A 305 17.83 19.25 7.00
CA LYS A 305 18.71 18.08 6.99
C LYS A 305 18.89 17.67 8.45
N LYS A 306 18.01 16.80 8.94
CA LYS A 306 18.12 16.21 10.24
C LYS A 306 19.32 15.34 10.03
N LYS A 307 20.44 15.70 10.67
CA LYS A 307 21.52 14.76 10.84
C LYS A 307 20.89 13.53 11.47
N ILE A 308 20.60 12.51 10.66
CA ILE A 308 20.20 11.20 11.16
C ILE A 308 21.42 10.73 11.93
N LYS A 309 21.39 10.97 13.25
CA LYS A 309 22.48 10.65 14.19
C LYS A 309 22.49 9.16 14.56
N LYS A 310 21.72 8.31 13.89
CA LYS A 310 21.63 6.91 14.23
C LYS A 310 22.43 6.07 13.23
N LYS A 311 23.50 5.45 13.75
CA LYS A 311 24.15 4.30 13.14
C LYS A 311 23.26 3.07 13.34
N THR A 312 23.25 2.15 12.39
CA THR A 312 22.65 0.82 12.56
C THR A 312 23.30 0.12 13.76
N SER A 313 22.50 -0.36 14.71
CA SER A 313 22.97 -1.18 15.83
C SER A 313 22.41 -2.59 15.71
N ALA A 314 23.22 -3.59 16.06
CA ALA A 314 22.83 -4.99 16.09
C ALA A 314 23.41 -5.65 17.34
N ASP A 315 22.67 -6.60 17.92
CA ASP A 315 23.08 -7.30 19.15
C ASP A 315 24.25 -8.27 18.92
N GLY A 316 24.52 -8.57 17.64
CA GLY A 316 25.60 -9.45 17.20
C GLY A 316 25.42 -9.85 15.74
N LEU A 317 26.21 -10.83 15.30
CA LEU A 317 26.05 -11.49 14.01
C LEU A 317 25.43 -12.88 14.18
N LEU A 318 24.56 -13.26 13.27
CA LEU A 318 24.03 -14.61 13.11
C LEU A 318 24.80 -15.30 11.97
N ILE A 319 25.46 -16.41 12.30
CA ILE A 319 26.36 -17.13 11.40
C ILE A 319 25.76 -18.52 11.13
N ASP A 320 25.14 -18.69 9.97
CA ASP A 320 24.55 -19.95 9.54
C ASP A 320 25.56 -20.84 8.83
N THR A 321 26.03 -21.87 9.54
CA THR A 321 27.06 -22.79 9.08
C THR A 321 26.54 -23.92 8.17
N GLY A 322 25.23 -23.98 7.90
CA GLY A 322 24.62 -25.03 7.08
C GLY A 322 24.58 -26.42 7.71
N ARG A 323 25.00 -26.56 8.98
CA ARG A 323 24.91 -27.83 9.72
C ARG A 323 23.49 -28.02 10.27
N GLN A 324 22.90 -29.20 10.05
CA GLN A 324 21.64 -29.58 10.67
C GLN A 324 21.86 -29.92 12.16
N ALA A 325 20.93 -29.50 13.02
CA ALA A 325 20.92 -29.93 14.42
C ALA A 325 20.71 -31.46 14.48
N PRO A 326 21.37 -32.18 15.40
CA PRO A 326 21.14 -33.60 15.57
C PRO A 326 19.65 -33.85 15.91
N ALA A 327 19.04 -34.81 15.24
CA ALA A 327 17.63 -35.15 15.44
C ALA A 327 17.37 -35.53 16.90
N VAL A 328 16.40 -34.87 17.52
CA VAL A 328 15.94 -35.23 18.87
C VAL A 328 15.20 -36.57 18.78
N THR A 329 15.87 -37.65 19.17
CA THR A 329 15.23 -38.97 19.33
C THR A 329 14.27 -38.94 20.52
N THR A 330 12.97 -38.99 20.25
CA THR A 330 11.91 -38.95 21.25
C THR A 330 11.71 -40.30 21.94
N ARG A 331 12.57 -40.66 22.90
CA ARG A 331 12.25 -41.67 23.94
C ARG A 331 12.99 -41.41 25.26
N SER A 332 12.45 -40.54 26.12
CA SER A 332 12.51 -40.71 27.59
C SER A 332 11.76 -39.58 28.32
N LYS A 333 10.98 -39.94 29.34
CA LYS A 333 10.48 -39.00 30.36
C LYS A 333 11.66 -38.50 31.19
N GLY A 334 12.00 -37.23 31.08
CA GLY A 334 13.09 -36.59 31.81
C GLY A 334 13.59 -35.38 31.04
N ALA A 335 13.77 -34.25 31.73
CA ALA A 335 14.06 -32.91 31.21
C ALA A 335 14.78 -32.90 29.85
N LYS A 336 14.09 -32.40 28.81
CA LYS A 336 14.69 -32.20 27.49
C LYS A 336 15.71 -31.06 27.59
N ALA A 337 16.96 -31.34 27.22
CA ALA A 337 17.98 -30.32 27.03
C ALA A 337 17.50 -29.29 25.98
N PRO A 338 17.78 -27.98 26.16
CA PRO A 338 17.32 -26.96 25.23
C PRO A 338 17.90 -27.19 23.83
N LEU A 339 17.04 -27.08 22.82
CA LEU A 339 17.42 -27.02 21.41
C LEU A 339 18.39 -25.84 21.21
N LYS A 340 19.64 -26.14 20.82
CA LYS A 340 20.61 -25.13 20.38
C LYS A 340 20.44 -24.96 18.88
N PRO A 341 19.98 -23.80 18.37
CA PRO A 341 20.16 -23.49 16.96
C PRO A 341 21.66 -23.50 16.63
N LEU A 342 22.04 -24.08 15.49
CA LEU A 342 23.42 -24.12 14.99
C LEU A 342 23.87 -22.78 14.37
N ILE A 343 23.37 -21.68 14.95
CA ILE A 343 23.75 -20.31 14.62
C ILE A 343 24.86 -19.93 15.60
N GLU A 344 26.08 -19.76 15.10
CA GLU A 344 27.11 -19.14 15.91
C GLU A 344 26.79 -17.65 16.04
N THR A 345 26.97 -17.10 17.25
CA THR A 345 26.87 -15.65 17.47
C THR A 345 28.26 -15.03 17.58
N ALA A 346 28.43 -13.83 17.02
CA ALA A 346 29.65 -13.04 17.18
C ALA A 346 29.31 -11.61 17.61
N THR A 347 30.15 -11.01 18.46
CA THR A 347 29.98 -9.63 18.94
C THR A 347 30.42 -8.62 17.89
N ILE A 348 29.70 -7.50 17.81
CA ILE A 348 30.04 -6.36 16.94
C ILE A 348 30.52 -5.21 17.84
N ALA A 349 31.61 -4.53 17.46
CA ALA A 349 32.05 -3.35 18.19
C ALA A 349 31.08 -2.19 17.93
N ALA A 350 30.72 -1.43 18.97
CA ALA A 350 29.67 -0.40 18.91
C ALA A 350 29.88 0.73 17.87
N ALA A 351 31.09 0.86 17.31
CA ALA A 351 31.42 1.88 16.31
C ALA A 351 31.29 1.40 14.85
N GLU A 352 31.23 0.08 14.61
CA GLU A 352 31.23 -0.55 13.28
C GLU A 352 29.81 -0.61 12.68
N ASN A 353 29.70 -0.54 11.34
CA ASN A 353 28.44 -0.88 10.67
C ASN A 353 28.25 -2.41 10.75
N PRO A 354 27.09 -2.91 11.21
CA PRO A 354 26.86 -4.35 11.39
C PRO A 354 27.03 -5.18 10.12
N TRP A 355 26.60 -4.65 8.97
CA TRP A 355 26.70 -5.34 7.68
C TRP A 355 28.15 -5.40 7.18
N ASP A 356 28.95 -4.35 7.35
CA ASP A 356 30.39 -4.41 7.06
C ASP A 356 31.05 -5.53 7.88
N LYS A 357 30.69 -5.68 9.16
CA LYS A 357 31.20 -6.77 10.01
C LYS A 357 30.74 -8.17 9.55
N ALA A 358 29.52 -8.28 9.03
CA ALA A 358 29.01 -9.51 8.44
C ALA A 358 29.85 -9.93 7.22
N TYR A 359 30.16 -8.99 6.32
CA TYR A 359 31.02 -9.26 5.15
C TYR A 359 32.46 -9.59 5.55
N GLU A 360 33.06 -8.85 6.50
CA GLU A 360 34.39 -9.18 7.03
C GLU A 360 34.44 -10.62 7.53
N THR A 361 33.44 -11.01 8.31
CA THR A 361 33.31 -12.37 8.86
C THR A 361 33.16 -13.40 7.75
N TYR A 362 32.31 -13.13 6.75
CA TYR A 362 32.12 -13.96 5.57
C TYR A 362 33.45 -14.22 4.84
N PHE A 363 34.17 -13.15 4.47
CA PHE A 363 35.43 -13.27 3.73
C PHE A 363 36.55 -13.90 4.57
N ALA A 364 36.61 -13.63 5.87
CA ALA A 364 37.59 -14.27 6.77
C ALA A 364 37.39 -15.79 6.84
N ARG A 365 36.14 -16.25 6.97
CA ARG A 365 35.81 -17.68 7.00
C ARG A 365 36.09 -18.36 5.66
N LYS A 366 35.74 -17.70 4.55
CA LYS A 366 36.04 -18.17 3.19
C LYS A 366 37.54 -18.30 2.96
N LYS A 367 38.35 -17.33 3.40
CA LYS A 367 39.82 -17.37 3.35
C LYS A 367 40.38 -18.53 4.19
N ALA A 368 39.78 -18.79 5.35
CA ALA A 368 40.15 -19.89 6.23
C ALA A 368 39.65 -21.28 5.75
N LYS A 369 39.02 -21.38 4.56
CA LYS A 369 38.43 -22.62 4.02
C LYS A 369 37.47 -23.32 4.98
N LYS A 370 36.81 -22.55 5.86
CA LYS A 370 35.68 -23.06 6.65
C LYS A 370 34.47 -23.26 5.71
N PRO A 371 33.49 -24.11 6.06
CA PRO A 371 32.27 -24.30 5.26
C PRO A 371 31.65 -22.96 4.89
N THR A 372 31.09 -22.81 3.68
CA THR A 372 30.44 -21.57 3.26
C THR A 372 29.30 -21.25 4.22
N VAL A 373 29.34 -20.06 4.81
CA VAL A 373 28.43 -19.60 5.85
C VAL A 373 27.71 -18.37 5.36
N PHE A 374 26.40 -18.30 5.51
CA PHE A 374 25.68 -17.03 5.40
C PHE A 374 25.79 -16.26 6.71
N VAL A 375 26.08 -14.96 6.63
CA VAL A 375 26.19 -14.11 7.81
C VAL A 375 25.22 -12.95 7.68
N GLU A 376 24.35 -12.74 8.67
CA GLU A 376 23.50 -11.54 8.77
C GLU A 376 23.65 -10.90 10.14
N PRO A 377 23.54 -9.57 10.25
CA PRO A 377 23.41 -8.90 11.54
C PRO A 377 22.11 -9.29 12.26
N ASN A 378 22.19 -9.49 13.58
CA ASN A 378 21.03 -9.62 14.45
C ASN A 378 20.44 -8.22 14.73
N ILE A 379 19.74 -7.66 13.73
CA ILE A 379 19.14 -6.33 13.81
C ILE A 379 17.73 -6.44 14.39
N GLN A 380 17.47 -5.64 15.42
CA GLN A 380 16.12 -5.35 15.88
C GLN A 380 15.47 -4.35 14.92
N SER A 381 14.25 -4.64 14.44
CA SER A 381 13.54 -3.70 13.56
C SER A 381 13.15 -2.46 14.37
N VAL A 382 13.56 -1.28 13.92
CA VAL A 382 13.27 0.00 14.58
C VAL A 382 12.50 0.88 13.62
N TYR A 383 11.19 0.92 13.77
CA TYR A 383 10.35 1.96 13.21
C TYR A 383 10.53 3.23 14.07
N ILE A 384 10.69 4.40 13.44
CA ILE A 384 11.09 5.63 14.15
C ILE A 384 10.16 5.89 15.35
N LYS A 385 10.73 6.28 16.49
CA LYS A 385 9.98 6.59 17.71
C LYS A 385 8.98 7.73 17.43
N GLU A 386 7.69 7.43 17.44
CA GLU A 386 6.64 8.45 17.43
C GLU A 386 6.76 9.34 18.67
N GLN A 387 6.49 10.63 18.50
CA GLN A 387 5.87 11.40 19.57
C GLN A 387 4.46 10.83 19.72
N GLU A 388 4.05 10.56 20.96
CA GLU A 388 2.76 9.96 21.33
C GLU A 388 1.59 10.43 20.44
N ALA A 389 1.29 9.67 19.38
CA ALA A 389 0.11 9.92 18.56
C ALA A 389 -1.11 9.64 19.46
N LYS A 390 -1.88 10.68 19.79
CA LYS A 390 -3.10 10.51 20.59
C LYS A 390 -4.14 9.78 19.73
N LEU A 391 -4.37 8.50 20.03
CA LEU A 391 -5.49 7.73 19.48
C LEU A 391 -6.78 8.54 19.70
N SER A 392 -7.40 9.00 18.61
CA SER A 392 -8.68 9.71 18.68
C SER A 392 -9.77 8.69 19.05
N ARG A 393 -10.31 8.81 20.27
CA ARG A 393 -11.39 7.98 20.77
C ARG A 393 -12.66 8.81 20.91
N ASP A 394 -13.81 8.21 20.65
CA ASP A 394 -15.07 8.88 20.91
C ASP A 394 -15.26 9.11 22.42
N THR A 395 -15.89 10.22 22.80
CA THR A 395 -16.02 10.62 24.21
C THR A 395 -17.11 9.83 24.96
N VAL A 396 -17.89 9.00 24.25
CA VAL A 396 -19.11 8.38 24.78
C VAL A 396 -18.91 6.88 25.05
N ASN A 397 -18.31 6.17 24.11
CA ASN A 397 -18.14 4.71 24.10
C ASN A 397 -16.66 4.29 24.00
N ASN A 398 -15.71 5.22 23.91
CA ASN A 398 -14.27 4.95 23.85
C ASN A 398 -13.84 4.08 22.63
N TYR A 399 -14.64 4.05 21.56
CA TYR A 399 -14.27 3.47 20.26
C TYR A 399 -13.25 4.36 19.55
N LEU A 400 -12.47 3.82 18.62
CA LEU A 400 -11.67 4.65 17.71
C LEU A 400 -12.63 5.48 16.84
N SER A 401 -12.61 6.79 17.04
CA SER A 401 -13.60 7.74 16.49
C SER A 401 -13.55 7.83 14.96
N ASN A 402 -12.38 7.53 14.39
CA ASN A 402 -12.13 7.57 12.96
C ASN A 402 -12.56 6.30 12.23
N TRP A 403 -13.20 5.33 12.89
CA TRP A 403 -13.60 4.06 12.27
C TRP A 403 -15.05 3.70 12.57
N PRO A 404 -15.72 2.93 11.69
CA PRO A 404 -17.08 2.48 11.93
C PRO A 404 -17.14 1.68 13.23
N LYS A 405 -18.21 1.90 14.00
CA LYS A 405 -18.43 1.21 15.27
C LYS A 405 -19.53 0.16 15.13
N PRO A 406 -19.46 -0.94 15.89
CA PRO A 406 -20.51 -1.94 15.88
C PRO A 406 -21.84 -1.38 16.36
N ALA A 407 -22.94 -2.01 15.93
CA ALA A 407 -24.26 -1.71 16.45
C ALA A 407 -24.35 -2.06 17.94
N THR A 408 -25.01 -1.20 18.71
CA THR A 408 -25.29 -1.45 20.13
C THR A 408 -26.31 -2.59 20.26
N GLY A 409 -26.04 -3.57 21.12
CA GLY A 409 -26.93 -4.70 21.34
C GLY A 409 -26.22 -5.95 21.84
N ALA A 410 -26.93 -7.08 21.84
CA ALA A 410 -26.50 -8.33 22.47
C ALA A 410 -25.19 -8.93 21.92
N THR A 411 -24.82 -8.59 20.68
CA THR A 411 -23.60 -9.07 20.03
C THR A 411 -22.51 -8.01 19.91
N GLU A 412 -22.70 -6.80 20.48
CA GLU A 412 -21.72 -5.69 20.37
C GLU A 412 -20.31 -6.11 20.82
N PHE A 413 -20.20 -6.98 21.84
CA PHE A 413 -18.92 -7.43 22.37
C PHE A 413 -18.17 -8.41 21.43
N ILE A 414 -18.91 -9.17 20.62
CA ILE A 414 -18.37 -10.26 19.77
C ILE A 414 -18.81 -10.13 18.30
N TRP A 415 -19.14 -8.91 17.86
CA TRP A 415 -19.70 -8.65 16.52
C TRP A 415 -18.88 -9.31 15.40
N HIS A 416 -17.55 -9.28 15.52
CA HIS A 416 -16.63 -9.84 14.53
C HIS A 416 -16.80 -11.36 14.32
N LEU A 417 -17.45 -12.08 15.23
CA LEU A 417 -17.62 -13.54 15.20
C LEU A 417 -18.99 -14.00 14.69
N ASP A 418 -19.92 -13.07 14.46
CA ASP A 418 -21.28 -13.37 14.05
C ASP A 418 -21.37 -13.83 12.58
N ASP A 419 -22.58 -14.20 12.16
CA ASP A 419 -22.89 -14.77 10.85
C ASP A 419 -22.78 -13.76 9.69
N GLU A 420 -23.00 -12.46 9.97
CA GLU A 420 -22.88 -11.38 8.98
C GLU A 420 -21.40 -11.05 8.73
N HIS A 421 -20.56 -11.27 9.73
CA HIS A 421 -19.13 -11.02 9.68
C HIS A 421 -18.33 -12.31 9.36
N SER A 422 -17.49 -12.78 10.28
CA SER A 422 -16.53 -13.85 10.00
C SER A 422 -17.11 -15.27 10.05
N GLN A 423 -18.30 -15.45 10.63
CA GLN A 423 -18.92 -16.74 10.97
C GLN A 423 -18.08 -17.64 11.91
N LEU A 424 -17.07 -17.09 12.58
CA LEU A 424 -16.17 -17.89 13.42
C LEU A 424 -16.92 -18.58 14.56
N ARG A 425 -17.93 -17.94 15.16
CA ARG A 425 -18.76 -18.56 16.21
C ARG A 425 -19.48 -19.79 15.67
N LYS A 426 -20.10 -19.66 14.50
CA LYS A 426 -20.84 -20.74 13.83
C LYS A 426 -19.91 -21.91 13.45
N ALA A 427 -18.76 -21.61 12.87
CA ALA A 427 -17.74 -22.60 12.53
C ALA A 427 -17.23 -23.36 13.77
N SER A 428 -16.97 -22.64 14.86
CA SER A 428 -16.52 -23.20 16.14
C SER A 428 -17.52 -24.17 16.76
N ILE A 429 -18.82 -23.84 16.68
CA ILE A 429 -19.90 -24.73 17.12
C ILE A 429 -19.99 -25.96 16.23
N GLU A 430 -19.90 -25.79 14.90
CA GLU A 430 -20.02 -26.87 13.94
C GLU A 430 -18.87 -27.89 14.06
N VAL A 431 -17.63 -27.42 14.23
CA VAL A 431 -16.49 -28.30 14.49
C VAL A 431 -16.71 -29.15 15.74
N GLN A 432 -17.18 -28.57 16.84
CA GLN A 432 -17.45 -29.32 18.06
C GLN A 432 -18.57 -30.36 17.88
N LYS A 433 -19.61 -30.03 17.09
CA LYS A 433 -20.66 -30.99 16.73
C LYS A 433 -20.09 -32.15 15.92
N LYS A 434 -19.29 -31.85 14.89
CA LYS A 434 -18.62 -32.86 14.06
C LYS A 434 -17.70 -33.77 14.86
N LEU A 435 -16.89 -33.22 15.77
CA LEU A 435 -16.02 -34.02 16.63
C LEU A 435 -16.82 -35.00 17.50
N LYS A 436 -17.99 -34.60 17.99
CA LYS A 436 -18.90 -35.48 18.72
C LYS A 436 -19.52 -36.54 17.82
N SER A 437 -20.03 -36.17 16.64
CA SER A 437 -20.65 -37.12 15.69
C SER A 437 -19.65 -38.16 15.20
N ASP A 438 -18.42 -37.74 14.95
CA ASP A 438 -17.34 -38.59 14.44
C ASP A 438 -16.67 -39.42 15.56
N LYS A 439 -17.20 -39.37 16.79
CA LYS A 439 -16.66 -40.04 17.99
C LYS A 439 -15.19 -39.70 18.26
N ARG A 440 -14.80 -38.46 17.96
CA ARG A 440 -13.49 -37.86 18.20
C ARG A 440 -13.55 -36.66 19.16
N PRO A 441 -14.29 -36.70 20.28
CA PRO A 441 -14.40 -35.54 21.18
C PRO A 441 -13.06 -35.17 21.86
N GLY A 442 -12.08 -36.07 21.86
CA GLY A 442 -10.73 -35.82 22.38
C GLY A 442 -9.74 -35.26 21.36
N ASP A 443 -10.12 -35.17 20.08
CA ASP A 443 -9.26 -34.55 19.08
C ASP A 443 -9.15 -33.06 19.35
N ASN A 444 -7.92 -32.57 19.47
CA ASN A 444 -7.64 -31.16 19.68
C ASN A 444 -6.64 -30.63 18.65
N ILE A 445 -6.63 -29.32 18.46
CA ILE A 445 -5.65 -28.62 17.63
C ILE A 445 -4.77 -27.74 18.50
N ARG A 446 -3.47 -27.78 18.22
CA ARG A 446 -2.48 -26.97 18.94
C ARG A 446 -2.05 -25.78 18.11
N ILE A 447 -2.09 -24.60 18.71
CA ILE A 447 -1.76 -23.33 18.06
C ILE A 447 -0.60 -22.67 18.81
N GLY A 448 0.46 -22.31 18.09
CA GLY A 448 1.57 -21.50 18.61
C GLY A 448 1.20 -20.03 18.54
N HIS A 449 1.17 -19.34 19.69
CA HIS A 449 0.87 -17.92 19.77
C HIS A 449 2.18 -17.16 20.04
N ILE A 450 2.74 -16.56 19.00
CA ILE A 450 4.00 -15.82 19.06
C ILE A 450 3.68 -14.34 19.22
N ASP A 451 3.92 -13.79 20.41
CA ASP A 451 3.52 -12.41 20.75
C ASP A 451 4.28 -11.90 22.00
N THR A 452 3.76 -10.87 22.70
CA THR A 452 4.29 -10.38 23.99
C THR A 452 4.03 -11.36 25.15
N GLY A 453 3.34 -12.46 24.92
CA GLY A 453 2.95 -13.40 25.97
C GLY A 453 1.54 -13.14 26.49
N TYR A 454 1.25 -13.59 27.71
CA TYR A 454 -0.08 -13.46 28.31
C TYR A 454 -0.03 -12.90 29.73
N LEU A 455 -1.13 -12.28 30.15
CA LEU A 455 -1.31 -11.71 31.48
C LEU A 455 -2.06 -12.69 32.38
N PRO A 456 -1.43 -13.25 33.43
CA PRO A 456 -2.09 -14.12 34.39
C PRO A 456 -3.27 -13.42 35.09
N GLY A 457 -4.35 -14.17 35.32
CA GLY A 457 -5.55 -13.65 35.98
C GLY A 457 -6.49 -12.81 35.12
N HIS A 458 -6.15 -12.52 33.85
CA HIS A 458 -7.11 -11.87 32.95
C HIS A 458 -8.28 -12.81 32.62
N PRO A 459 -9.56 -12.36 32.62
CA PRO A 459 -10.72 -13.23 32.40
C PRO A 459 -10.72 -13.91 31.02
N SER A 460 -10.03 -13.31 30.04
CA SER A 460 -9.91 -13.87 28.69
C SER A 460 -8.86 -14.96 28.51
N ILE A 461 -8.11 -15.38 29.54
CA ILE A 461 -7.08 -16.42 29.38
C ILE A 461 -7.70 -17.70 28.80
N PRO A 462 -7.15 -18.29 27.71
CA PRO A 462 -7.69 -19.50 27.12
C PRO A 462 -7.81 -20.66 28.11
N ARG A 463 -8.91 -21.42 27.99
CA ARG A 463 -9.19 -22.61 28.81
C ARG A 463 -8.05 -23.63 28.79
N ASN A 464 -7.50 -23.85 27.59
CA ASN A 464 -6.48 -24.85 27.31
C ASN A 464 -5.12 -24.21 27.01
N LEU A 465 -4.76 -23.15 27.75
CA LEU A 465 -3.44 -22.54 27.69
C LEU A 465 -2.36 -23.49 28.26
N GLN A 466 -1.42 -23.91 27.41
CA GLN A 466 -0.34 -24.84 27.74
C GLN A 466 0.80 -24.12 28.49
N LYS A 467 0.55 -23.70 29.74
CA LYS A 467 1.50 -22.93 30.56
C LYS A 467 2.85 -23.63 30.75
N ASP A 468 2.87 -24.96 30.80
CA ASP A 468 4.10 -25.74 30.95
C ASP A 468 4.93 -25.84 29.67
N LEU A 469 4.31 -25.56 28.52
CA LEU A 469 4.99 -25.40 27.24
C LEU A 469 5.31 -23.94 26.95
N GLY A 470 4.86 -23.00 27.79
CA GLY A 470 5.09 -21.58 27.63
C GLY A 470 6.57 -21.22 27.72
N VAL A 471 7.07 -20.41 26.79
CA VAL A 471 8.49 -20.04 26.68
C VAL A 471 8.65 -18.55 26.39
N SER A 472 9.72 -17.95 26.90
CA SER A 472 10.18 -16.61 26.54
C SER A 472 11.53 -16.69 25.84
N PHE A 473 11.60 -16.13 24.63
CA PHE A 473 12.84 -15.89 23.88
C PHE A 473 13.39 -14.48 24.11
N TRP A 474 12.59 -13.59 24.73
CA TRP A 474 12.96 -12.20 24.98
C TRP A 474 14.15 -12.07 25.95
N LYS A 475 15.19 -11.30 25.58
CA LYS A 475 16.35 -10.92 26.43
C LYS A 475 16.95 -12.06 27.27
N ASN A 476 17.02 -13.27 26.72
CA ASN A 476 17.51 -14.46 27.41
C ASN A 476 16.70 -14.90 28.65
N GLU A 477 15.42 -14.56 28.76
CA GLU A 477 14.48 -15.07 29.78
C GLU A 477 14.11 -16.56 29.60
N PHE A 478 15.00 -17.36 29.00
CA PHE A 478 14.79 -18.73 28.58
C PHE A 478 14.23 -19.62 29.69
N GLY A 479 12.94 -19.94 29.58
CA GLY A 479 12.26 -20.84 30.52
C GLY A 479 12.09 -20.30 31.94
N ILE A 480 12.48 -19.04 32.21
CA ILE A 480 12.34 -18.39 33.53
C ILE A 480 10.97 -17.75 33.64
N ASN A 481 10.52 -17.10 32.55
CA ASN A 481 9.26 -16.40 32.47
C ASN A 481 8.36 -17.22 31.53
N LYS A 482 7.36 -17.95 32.06
CA LYS A 482 6.48 -18.90 31.32
C LYS A 482 5.58 -18.19 30.29
N ALA A 483 6.16 -17.45 29.35
CA ALA A 483 5.49 -16.54 28.43
C ALA A 483 4.56 -15.52 29.11
N ILE A 484 4.93 -15.05 30.30
CA ILE A 484 4.15 -14.06 31.05
C ILE A 484 4.52 -12.66 30.54
N ASP A 485 3.50 -11.88 30.21
CA ASP A 485 3.65 -10.49 29.81
C ASP A 485 3.85 -9.59 31.04
N GLN A 486 4.71 -8.57 30.90
CA GLN A 486 5.04 -7.62 31.96
C GLN A 486 4.47 -6.25 31.62
N LEU A 487 3.47 -5.81 32.38
CA LEU A 487 2.88 -4.48 32.25
C LEU A 487 3.88 -3.42 32.71
N HIS A 488 4.23 -2.50 31.83
CA HIS A 488 5.01 -1.32 32.17
C HIS A 488 4.03 -0.15 32.33
N THR A 489 3.69 0.18 33.58
CA THR A 489 2.77 1.27 33.91
C THR A 489 3.33 2.62 33.44
N GLY A 490 3.11 2.99 32.18
CA GLY A 490 3.56 4.25 31.62
C GLY A 490 3.72 4.21 30.11
N THR A 491 2.84 4.94 29.44
CA THR A 491 2.91 5.41 28.04
C THR A 491 2.55 4.40 26.94
N ILE A 492 1.35 4.64 26.36
CA ILE A 492 0.74 4.13 25.11
C ILE A 492 -0.19 2.90 25.28
N ALA A 493 -1.48 3.14 25.07
CA ALA A 493 -2.61 2.24 25.35
C ALA A 493 -2.74 0.98 24.45
N GLU A 494 -1.79 0.74 23.53
CA GLU A 494 -1.74 -0.45 22.67
C GLU A 494 -0.47 -1.30 22.88
N GLN A 495 0.40 -0.94 23.84
CA GLN A 495 1.75 -1.50 23.93
C GLN A 495 1.96 -2.48 25.08
N ASP A 496 1.09 -2.45 26.09
CA ASP A 496 1.05 -3.39 27.21
C ASP A 496 -0.11 -4.39 27.04
N GLY A 497 0.15 -5.70 27.16
CA GLY A 497 -0.90 -6.71 27.08
C GLY A 497 -1.37 -7.06 25.66
N HIS A 498 -0.64 -6.63 24.63
CA HIS A 498 -0.94 -6.93 23.22
C HIS A 498 -1.15 -8.43 22.98
N GLY A 499 -0.23 -9.27 23.45
CA GLY A 499 -0.35 -10.72 23.34
C GLY A 499 -1.58 -11.28 24.05
N THR A 500 -1.99 -10.70 25.17
CA THR A 500 -3.24 -11.13 25.85
C THR A 500 -4.47 -10.80 25.02
N ALA A 501 -4.49 -9.65 24.35
CA ALA A 501 -5.61 -9.26 23.52
C ALA A 501 -5.72 -10.08 22.23
N THR A 502 -4.61 -10.34 21.55
CA THR A 502 -4.62 -11.23 20.37
C THR A 502 -4.96 -12.66 20.75
N LEU A 503 -4.48 -13.13 21.91
CA LEU A 503 -4.84 -14.43 22.49
C LEU A 503 -6.33 -14.52 22.85
N ALA A 504 -6.90 -13.44 23.37
CA ALA A 504 -8.32 -13.36 23.69
C ALA A 504 -9.18 -13.52 22.42
N LEU A 505 -8.85 -12.80 21.34
CA LEU A 505 -9.56 -12.92 20.05
C LEU A 505 -9.41 -14.34 19.46
N LEU A 506 -8.24 -14.96 19.61
CA LEU A 506 -8.00 -16.33 19.14
C LEU A 506 -8.83 -17.37 19.90
N ALA A 507 -8.62 -17.47 21.22
CA ALA A 507 -9.09 -18.60 22.03
C ALA A 507 -9.52 -18.19 23.44
N GLY A 508 -9.94 -16.93 23.61
CA GLY A 508 -10.40 -16.42 24.90
C GLY A 508 -11.55 -17.22 25.51
N ASN A 509 -11.55 -17.31 26.84
CA ASN A 509 -12.51 -18.08 27.63
C ASN A 509 -13.92 -17.47 27.63
N SER A 510 -14.85 -18.10 28.36
CA SER A 510 -16.13 -17.49 28.70
C SER A 510 -15.93 -16.27 29.58
N ILE A 511 -16.52 -15.15 29.19
CA ILE A 511 -16.48 -13.88 29.91
C ILE A 511 -17.82 -13.67 30.63
N SER A 512 -17.78 -13.09 31.83
CA SER A 512 -18.98 -12.69 32.58
C SER A 512 -19.40 -11.25 32.24
N PRO A 513 -20.66 -10.87 32.53
CA PRO A 513 -21.13 -9.50 32.33
C PRO A 513 -20.31 -8.43 33.08
N GLU A 514 -19.70 -8.79 34.23
CA GLU A 514 -18.91 -7.83 35.02
C GLU A 514 -17.58 -7.45 34.35
N ASP A 515 -17.03 -8.35 33.53
CA ASP A 515 -15.77 -8.16 32.83
C ASP A 515 -15.97 -7.65 31.39
N SER A 516 -17.17 -7.81 30.82
CA SER A 516 -17.54 -7.43 29.46
C SER A 516 -18.35 -6.13 29.40
N TYR A 517 -18.55 -5.60 28.20
CA TYR A 517 -19.52 -4.52 27.96
C TYR A 517 -20.73 -5.04 27.18
N ALA A 518 -21.82 -4.27 27.20
CA ALA A 518 -23.11 -4.66 26.62
C ALA A 518 -23.71 -5.93 27.24
N ASP A 519 -23.46 -6.14 28.54
CA ASP A 519 -23.95 -7.26 29.35
C ASP A 519 -23.63 -8.64 28.77
N TYR A 520 -22.56 -8.76 27.99
CA TYR A 520 -22.21 -9.97 27.28
C TYR A 520 -21.78 -11.09 28.24
N GLN A 521 -22.33 -12.28 28.06
CA GLN A 521 -21.91 -13.50 28.74
C GLN A 521 -21.70 -14.62 27.72
N GLY A 522 -20.53 -15.28 27.78
CA GLY A 522 -20.25 -16.43 26.93
C GLY A 522 -18.84 -16.45 26.37
N ASP A 523 -18.59 -17.40 25.45
CA ASP A 523 -17.27 -17.63 24.86
C ASP A 523 -16.82 -16.43 24.04
N PHE A 524 -15.65 -15.87 24.36
CA PHE A 524 -15.11 -14.75 23.61
C PHE A 524 -14.35 -15.21 22.36
N GLY A 525 -13.35 -16.08 22.50
CA GLY A 525 -12.45 -16.42 21.40
C GLY A 525 -13.11 -17.10 20.21
N ALA A 526 -12.45 -17.01 19.06
CA ALA A 526 -12.85 -17.68 17.83
C ALA A 526 -12.81 -19.22 17.94
N ILE A 527 -11.80 -19.77 18.60
CA ILE A 527 -11.63 -21.22 18.86
C ILE A 527 -11.31 -21.49 20.35
N PRO A 528 -12.29 -21.34 21.25
CA PRO A 528 -12.07 -21.31 22.71
C PRO A 528 -11.63 -22.66 23.33
N PHE A 529 -11.65 -23.75 22.55
CA PHE A 529 -11.27 -25.09 22.98
C PHE A 529 -9.87 -25.54 22.46
N ALA A 530 -9.20 -24.75 21.62
CA ALA A 530 -7.86 -25.08 21.11
C ALA A 530 -6.80 -25.10 22.21
N GLU A 531 -5.78 -25.95 22.06
CA GLU A 531 -4.58 -25.88 22.92
C GLU A 531 -3.68 -24.73 22.44
N ILE A 532 -3.38 -23.79 23.33
CA ILE A 532 -2.51 -22.66 22.97
C ILE A 532 -1.16 -22.78 23.64
N VAL A 533 -0.08 -22.74 22.85
CA VAL A 533 1.30 -22.64 23.34
C VAL A 533 1.71 -21.17 23.28
N PRO A 534 1.80 -20.46 24.42
CA PRO A 534 2.21 -19.06 24.44
C PRO A 534 3.73 -18.96 24.28
N ILE A 535 4.17 -18.14 23.32
CA ILE A 535 5.57 -17.96 22.94
C ILE A 535 5.87 -16.46 22.98
N ARG A 536 6.53 -16.01 24.05
CA ARG A 536 6.91 -14.61 24.22
C ARG A 536 8.21 -14.32 23.48
N ILE A 537 8.21 -13.30 22.61
CA ILE A 537 9.42 -12.88 21.88
C ILE A 537 9.80 -11.41 22.11
N CYS A 538 8.91 -10.61 22.68
CA CYS A 538 9.14 -9.20 22.99
C CYS A 538 8.34 -8.74 24.20
N ASP A 539 8.67 -7.56 24.72
CA ASP A 539 7.88 -6.85 25.75
C ASP A 539 6.76 -6.00 25.13
N THR A 540 7.05 -5.36 24.00
CA THR A 540 6.12 -4.52 23.25
C THR A 540 6.18 -4.93 21.78
N VAL A 541 5.14 -4.67 20.99
CA VAL A 541 5.22 -4.94 19.53
C VAL A 541 5.93 -3.82 18.76
N PHE A 542 6.03 -2.64 19.36
CA PHE A 542 6.69 -1.49 18.73
C PHE A 542 8.21 -1.61 18.89
N ASN A 543 8.94 -1.55 17.78
CA ASN A 543 10.41 -1.62 17.75
C ASN A 543 11.01 -2.90 18.35
N ALA A 544 10.27 -4.00 18.43
CA ALA A 544 10.73 -5.21 19.10
C ALA A 544 10.81 -6.45 18.20
N PHE A 545 10.60 -6.30 16.89
CA PHE A 545 10.80 -7.41 15.97
C PHE A 545 12.29 -7.76 15.91
N ASN A 546 12.68 -8.76 16.69
CA ASN A 546 13.96 -9.44 16.61
C ASN A 546 13.80 -10.72 15.80
N ALA A 547 14.47 -10.76 14.64
CA ALA A 547 14.33 -11.87 13.70
C ALA A 547 14.77 -13.22 14.26
N ASN A 548 15.79 -13.24 15.12
CA ASN A 548 16.26 -14.47 15.74
C ASN A 548 15.21 -15.04 16.70
N ASP A 549 14.58 -14.19 17.50
CA ASP A 549 13.57 -14.64 18.46
C ASP A 549 12.29 -15.10 17.75
N VAL A 550 11.89 -14.43 16.67
CA VAL A 550 10.79 -14.86 15.78
C VAL A 550 11.08 -16.24 15.18
N ALA A 551 12.26 -16.43 14.59
CA ALA A 551 12.65 -17.71 13.98
C ALA A 551 12.63 -18.84 15.01
N ARG A 552 13.20 -18.61 16.19
CA ARG A 552 13.19 -19.58 17.30
C ARG A 552 11.78 -19.88 17.82
N GLY A 553 10.91 -18.87 17.85
CA GLY A 553 9.51 -19.05 18.21
C GLY A 553 8.77 -19.96 17.22
N ILE A 554 8.98 -19.77 15.92
CA ILE A 554 8.41 -20.64 14.87
C ILE A 554 8.97 -22.06 15.01
N GLU A 555 10.28 -22.22 15.13
CA GLU A 555 10.93 -23.53 15.35
C GLU A 555 10.36 -24.26 16.55
N TYR A 556 10.25 -23.56 17.69
CA TYR A 556 9.68 -24.11 18.91
C TYR A 556 8.23 -24.53 18.73
N ALA A 557 7.38 -23.69 18.14
CA ALA A 557 5.99 -24.04 17.89
C ALA A 557 5.86 -25.35 17.09
N VAL A 558 6.66 -25.49 16.03
CA VAL A 558 6.65 -26.68 15.18
C VAL A 558 7.16 -27.92 15.92
N ASP A 559 8.26 -27.81 16.66
CA ASP A 559 8.85 -28.95 17.40
C ASP A 559 7.97 -29.43 18.55
N TYR A 560 7.10 -28.55 19.06
CA TYR A 560 6.10 -28.89 20.08
C TYR A 560 4.71 -29.19 19.50
N GLY A 561 4.64 -29.47 18.19
CA GLY A 561 3.46 -30.05 17.55
C GLY A 561 2.33 -29.07 17.28
N CYS A 562 2.62 -27.76 17.19
CA CYS A 562 1.62 -26.80 16.73
C CYS A 562 1.30 -27.04 15.25
N GLU A 563 0.03 -27.01 14.89
CA GLU A 563 -0.46 -27.17 13.51
C GLU A 563 -0.75 -25.82 12.85
N VAL A 564 -0.95 -24.78 13.66
CA VAL A 564 -1.12 -23.39 13.25
C VAL A 564 -0.22 -22.51 14.10
N ILE A 565 0.37 -21.48 13.51
CA ILE A 565 1.12 -20.42 14.18
C ILE A 565 0.46 -19.10 13.85
N THR A 566 0.19 -18.29 14.87
CA THR A 566 -0.29 -16.92 14.74
C THR A 566 0.76 -15.96 15.29
N MET A 567 1.04 -14.89 14.55
CA MET A 567 1.97 -13.85 14.98
C MET A 567 1.49 -12.46 14.54
N SER A 568 1.05 -11.65 15.50
CA SER A 568 0.53 -10.30 15.26
C SER A 568 1.63 -9.23 15.29
N MET A 569 2.73 -9.48 14.57
CA MET A 569 3.86 -8.56 14.46
C MET A 569 4.53 -8.69 13.09
N ALA A 570 5.20 -7.63 12.64
CA ALA A 570 5.98 -7.64 11.42
C ALA A 570 7.25 -6.78 11.56
N GLY A 571 8.19 -6.98 10.65
CA GLY A 571 9.52 -6.38 10.70
C GLY A 571 10.26 -6.42 9.37
N TYR A 572 11.57 -6.18 9.45
CA TYR A 572 12.46 -6.28 8.30
C TYR A 572 12.65 -7.73 7.83
N PRO A 573 12.90 -7.94 6.52
CA PRO A 573 13.22 -9.27 6.03
C PRO A 573 14.53 -9.78 6.64
N THR A 574 14.58 -11.08 6.94
CA THR A 574 15.77 -11.81 7.39
C THR A 574 15.78 -13.23 6.86
N ARG A 575 16.96 -13.82 6.77
CA ARG A 575 17.09 -15.18 6.27
C ARG A 575 16.67 -16.22 7.30
N GLN A 576 16.94 -16.01 8.59
CA GLN A 576 16.49 -16.93 9.65
C GLN A 576 14.97 -17.11 9.64
N VAL A 577 14.20 -16.03 9.54
CA VAL A 577 12.74 -16.13 9.54
C VAL A 577 12.25 -16.84 8.28
N ALA A 578 12.84 -16.56 7.12
CA ALA A 578 12.52 -17.27 5.88
C ALA A 578 12.74 -18.80 6.01
N LYS A 579 13.85 -19.22 6.63
CA LYS A 579 14.15 -20.63 6.90
C LYS A 579 13.15 -21.27 7.86
N ALA A 580 12.82 -20.60 8.94
CA ALA A 580 11.85 -21.09 9.92
C ALA A 580 10.45 -21.25 9.29
N VAL A 581 10.02 -20.28 8.46
CA VAL A 581 8.79 -20.34 7.67
C VAL A 581 8.82 -21.53 6.70
N ASN A 582 9.92 -21.72 5.96
CA ASN A 582 10.06 -22.87 5.06
C ASN A 582 9.94 -24.20 5.82
N MET A 583 10.60 -24.31 6.96
CA MET A 583 10.56 -25.50 7.81
C MET A 583 9.14 -25.79 8.33
N ALA A 584 8.41 -24.76 8.78
CA ALA A 584 7.02 -24.88 9.21
C ALA A 584 6.11 -25.36 8.06
N TYR A 585 6.25 -24.75 6.89
CA TYR A 585 5.49 -25.10 5.69
C TYR A 585 5.73 -26.55 5.25
N GLU A 586 6.98 -26.98 5.17
CA GLU A 586 7.33 -28.36 4.78
C GLU A 586 6.84 -29.40 5.79
N LYS A 587 6.67 -29.01 7.06
CA LYS A 587 6.06 -29.85 8.11
C LYS A 587 4.53 -29.74 8.16
N GLY A 588 3.90 -28.97 7.26
CA GLY A 588 2.45 -28.84 7.15
C GLY A 588 1.81 -27.92 8.19
N VAL A 589 2.58 -26.98 8.75
CA VAL A 589 2.12 -26.01 9.75
C VAL A 589 1.71 -24.72 9.04
N VAL A 590 0.48 -24.26 9.29
CA VAL A 590 -0.02 -23.00 8.72
C VAL A 590 0.52 -21.83 9.52
N VAL A 591 1.19 -20.89 8.87
CA VAL A 591 1.70 -19.66 9.50
C VAL A 591 0.85 -18.47 9.06
N VAL A 592 0.28 -17.74 10.01
CA VAL A 592 -0.55 -16.55 9.79
C VAL A 592 0.06 -15.36 10.51
N THR A 593 0.29 -14.26 9.78
CA THR A 593 0.93 -13.08 10.37
C THR A 593 0.28 -11.78 9.91
N ALA A 594 0.33 -10.75 10.77
CA ALA A 594 -0.19 -9.43 10.46
C ALA A 594 0.48 -8.84 9.21
N ALA A 595 -0.32 -8.29 8.28
CA ALA A 595 0.21 -7.65 7.07
C ALA A 595 1.06 -6.40 7.38
N GLY A 596 0.85 -5.77 8.54
CA GLY A 596 1.48 -4.53 8.95
C GLY A 596 0.45 -3.41 9.12
N ASN A 597 0.87 -2.34 9.80
CA ASN A 597 0.09 -1.13 9.93
C ASN A 597 0.94 0.07 9.48
N ASN A 598 0.27 1.09 8.96
CA ASN A 598 0.86 2.37 8.60
C ASN A 598 0.07 3.52 9.24
N PHE A 599 0.75 4.64 9.50
CA PHE A 599 0.16 5.82 10.13
C PHE A 599 0.08 6.96 9.11
N VAL A 600 -1.08 7.62 9.06
CA VAL A 600 -1.32 8.75 8.16
C VAL A 600 -1.14 10.06 8.91
N LYS A 601 -0.29 10.94 8.36
CA LYS A 601 0.16 12.26 8.87
C LYS A 601 0.89 12.17 10.21
N GLY A 602 2.15 12.58 10.21
CA GLY A 602 3.09 12.73 11.33
C GLY A 602 4.46 13.15 10.81
N LEU A 603 5.39 13.59 11.67
CA LEU A 603 6.70 14.17 11.29
C LEU A 603 7.71 13.19 10.61
N GLY A 604 7.23 12.16 9.90
CA GLY A 604 7.96 11.19 9.09
C GLY A 604 7.08 10.00 8.67
N LYS A 605 7.36 9.35 7.53
CA LYS A 605 6.76 8.04 7.21
C LYS A 605 7.38 6.99 8.14
N LEU A 606 6.57 6.38 9.00
CA LEU A 606 7.03 5.43 10.02
C LEU A 606 7.21 4.01 9.48
N SER A 607 6.38 3.63 8.52
CA SER A 607 6.38 2.34 7.81
C SER A 607 5.77 2.53 6.42
N PRO A 608 6.14 1.71 5.41
CA PRO A 608 5.48 1.75 4.11
C PRO A 608 4.03 1.25 4.22
N LYS A 609 3.17 1.66 3.28
CA LYS A 609 1.83 1.07 3.13
C LYS A 609 1.89 -0.42 2.73
N ALA A 610 3.02 -0.90 2.22
CA ALA A 610 3.23 -2.28 1.79
C ALA A 610 3.12 -3.31 2.93
N VAL A 611 2.72 -4.53 2.56
CA VAL A 611 2.81 -5.73 3.40
C VAL A 611 4.25 -5.95 3.85
N LEU A 612 4.42 -6.19 5.16
CA LEU A 612 5.69 -6.36 5.83
C LEU A 612 6.09 -7.85 5.97
N TYR A 613 7.33 -8.13 6.36
CA TYR A 613 7.77 -9.51 6.61
C TYR A 613 7.43 -9.94 8.05
N PRO A 614 7.07 -11.21 8.29
CA PRO A 614 7.07 -12.33 7.34
C PRO A 614 5.79 -12.51 6.53
N ALA A 615 4.76 -11.66 6.70
CA ALA A 615 3.50 -11.76 5.95
C ALA A 615 3.71 -11.71 4.43
N ARG A 616 4.78 -11.03 4.00
CA ARG A 616 5.24 -10.97 2.62
C ARG A 616 5.95 -12.24 2.12
N PHE A 617 6.03 -13.35 2.87
CA PHE A 617 6.54 -14.61 2.32
C PHE A 617 5.43 -15.46 1.71
N ASP A 618 5.70 -16.12 0.58
CA ASP A 618 4.70 -16.92 -0.15
C ASP A 618 4.06 -18.02 0.68
N ARG A 619 4.80 -18.57 1.64
CA ARG A 619 4.38 -19.65 2.54
C ARG A 619 3.63 -19.17 3.80
N VAL A 620 3.35 -17.88 3.90
CA VAL A 620 2.64 -17.24 5.02
C VAL A 620 1.30 -16.69 4.53
N ILE A 621 0.26 -16.80 5.36
CA ILE A 621 -1.01 -16.11 5.12
C ILE A 621 -0.91 -14.71 5.74
N ALA A 622 -1.00 -13.67 4.91
CA ALA A 622 -0.99 -12.29 5.35
C ALA A 622 -2.39 -11.86 5.80
N ALA A 623 -2.55 -11.46 7.06
CA ALA A 623 -3.81 -10.98 7.59
C ALA A 623 -3.94 -9.46 7.41
N THR A 624 -4.86 -9.02 6.54
CA THR A 624 -5.23 -7.60 6.38
C THR A 624 -6.52 -7.28 7.15
N GLY A 625 -6.96 -6.02 7.12
CA GLY A 625 -8.08 -5.54 7.95
C GLY A 625 -9.32 -5.08 7.17
N ALA A 626 -10.50 -5.48 7.65
CA ALA A 626 -11.80 -4.98 7.21
C ALA A 626 -12.61 -4.43 8.40
N CYS A 627 -13.19 -3.26 8.26
CA CYS A 627 -13.97 -2.61 9.30
C CYS A 627 -15.33 -3.30 9.52
N TYR A 628 -16.04 -2.89 10.59
CA TYR A 628 -17.40 -3.35 10.89
C TYR A 628 -18.36 -3.25 9.70
N ASP A 629 -18.24 -2.21 8.87
CA ASP A 629 -19.07 -2.01 7.67
C ASP A 629 -18.56 -2.78 6.43
N HIS A 630 -17.70 -3.79 6.61
CA HIS A 630 -17.02 -4.57 5.57
C HIS A 630 -16.11 -3.76 4.63
N MET A 631 -15.87 -2.48 4.92
CA MET A 631 -15.00 -1.60 4.12
C MET A 631 -13.55 -1.66 4.61
N PRO A 632 -12.55 -1.36 3.76
CA PRO A 632 -11.16 -1.61 4.13
C PRO A 632 -10.70 -0.81 5.32
N TYR A 633 -9.79 -1.37 6.12
CA TYR A 633 -9.08 -0.66 7.19
C TYR A 633 -8.04 0.33 6.61
N ASP A 634 -8.48 1.18 5.70
CA ASP A 634 -7.75 2.25 5.02
C ASP A 634 -8.76 3.42 4.83
N MET A 635 -8.33 4.66 5.08
CA MET A 635 -9.20 5.84 4.97
C MET A 635 -9.27 6.39 3.55
N ASP A 636 -8.31 6.05 2.71
CA ASP A 636 -8.30 6.37 1.28
C ASP A 636 -9.08 5.32 0.48
N ALA A 637 -9.60 4.28 1.15
CA ALA A 637 -10.45 3.28 0.52
C ALA A 637 -11.81 3.90 0.14
N PRO A 638 -12.25 3.71 -1.12
CA PRO A 638 -13.60 4.02 -1.55
C PRO A 638 -14.70 3.52 -0.59
N ARG A 639 -15.62 4.40 -0.14
CA ARG A 639 -16.72 4.09 0.81
C ARG A 639 -18.04 4.77 0.43
N ASP A 640 -19.09 3.96 0.24
CA ASP A 640 -20.49 4.32 -0.11
C ASP A 640 -21.22 5.29 0.84
N VAL A 641 -20.64 5.61 2.01
CA VAL A 641 -21.27 6.47 3.03
C VAL A 641 -20.26 7.46 3.57
N MET A 642 -20.06 8.60 2.88
CA MET A 642 -19.35 9.74 3.44
C MET A 642 -20.21 10.43 4.52
N LYS A 643 -20.04 10.05 5.78
CA LYS A 643 -20.04 11.06 6.84
C LYS A 643 -18.60 11.55 6.99
N ALA A 644 -18.40 12.83 6.69
CA ALA A 644 -17.16 13.56 6.89
C ALA A 644 -16.47 13.11 8.19
N ARG A 645 -15.33 12.43 8.06
CA ARG A 645 -14.46 12.17 9.20
C ARG A 645 -13.58 13.38 9.40
N SER A 646 -13.46 13.80 10.65
CA SER A 646 -12.75 14.98 11.09
C SER A 646 -11.31 14.98 10.56
N GLU A 647 -11.04 15.86 9.60
CA GLU A 647 -9.70 16.16 9.13
C GLU A 647 -8.89 16.72 10.31
N GLY A 648 -7.80 16.04 10.71
CA GLY A 648 -6.81 16.65 11.61
C GLY A 648 -6.05 15.76 12.57
N GLY A 649 -6.28 14.44 12.64
CA GLY A 649 -5.55 13.54 13.55
C GLY A 649 -4.60 12.58 12.82
N GLU A 650 -3.52 12.18 13.50
CA GLU A 650 -2.69 11.03 13.09
C GLU A 650 -3.49 9.74 13.33
N PHE A 651 -3.62 8.84 12.35
CA PHE A 651 -4.38 7.59 12.52
C PHE A 651 -3.70 6.37 11.90
N MET A 652 -3.82 5.24 12.61
CA MET A 652 -3.35 3.93 12.17
C MET A 652 -4.32 3.29 11.17
N GLN A 653 -3.78 2.70 10.11
CA GLN A 653 -4.46 1.95 9.05
C GLN A 653 -3.71 0.64 8.77
N GLY A 654 -4.36 -0.29 8.08
CA GLY A 654 -3.77 -1.56 7.65
C GLY A 654 -2.88 -1.39 6.42
N SER A 655 -1.78 -2.15 6.39
CA SER A 655 -0.92 -2.24 5.21
C SER A 655 -1.50 -3.19 4.14
N TRP A 656 -1.28 -2.85 2.88
CA TRP A 656 -1.66 -3.63 1.70
C TRP A 656 -0.67 -3.37 0.55
N GLY A 657 -0.63 -4.28 -0.41
CA GLY A 657 0.26 -4.21 -1.56
C GLY A 657 1.73 -4.58 -1.24
N PRO A 658 2.61 -4.61 -2.25
CA PRO A 658 2.28 -4.52 -3.67
C PRO A 658 1.45 -5.73 -4.13
N GLU A 659 0.91 -5.69 -5.35
CA GLU A 659 -0.15 -6.58 -5.84
C GLU A 659 0.14 -8.07 -5.58
N GLN A 660 1.36 -8.54 -5.85
CA GLN A 660 1.74 -9.94 -5.62
C GLN A 660 1.68 -10.33 -4.15
N ALA A 661 2.02 -9.42 -3.24
CA ALA A 661 1.91 -9.68 -1.81
C ALA A 661 0.46 -9.93 -1.38
N MET A 662 -0.52 -9.47 -2.16
CA MET A 662 -1.94 -9.66 -1.88
C MET A 662 -2.47 -11.04 -2.33
N ASP A 663 -1.77 -11.77 -3.20
CA ASP A 663 -2.16 -13.13 -3.61
C ASP A 663 -2.23 -14.12 -2.43
N ARG A 664 -1.44 -13.83 -1.38
CA ARG A 664 -1.33 -14.57 -0.13
C ARG A 664 -2.09 -13.92 1.04
N ALA A 665 -2.79 -12.83 0.79
CA ALA A 665 -3.49 -12.06 1.80
C ALA A 665 -4.98 -12.44 1.91
N VAL A 666 -5.53 -12.32 3.11
CA VAL A 666 -6.96 -12.41 3.40
C VAL A 666 -7.29 -11.48 4.56
N ALA A 667 -8.44 -10.82 4.51
CA ALA A 667 -8.86 -9.88 5.53
C ALA A 667 -9.67 -10.56 6.64
N ALA A 668 -9.54 -10.03 7.86
CA ALA A 668 -10.48 -10.26 8.96
C ALA A 668 -10.81 -8.94 9.66
N TYR A 669 -11.72 -8.99 10.64
CA TYR A 669 -12.38 -7.80 11.11
C TYR A 669 -11.55 -6.98 12.12
N THR A 670 -11.39 -5.69 11.83
CA THR A 670 -10.66 -4.66 12.59
C THR A 670 -10.95 -3.29 11.96
N PRO A 671 -10.99 -2.18 12.71
CA PRO A 671 -10.75 -2.03 14.14
C PRO A 671 -12.07 -2.06 14.91
N ASN A 672 -12.07 -1.54 16.14
CA ASN A 672 -13.21 -1.50 17.06
C ASN A 672 -13.72 -2.90 17.48
N VAL A 673 -12.82 -3.90 17.51
CA VAL A 673 -13.08 -5.17 18.20
C VAL A 673 -12.81 -5.02 19.69
N ALA A 674 -13.46 -5.86 20.52
CA ALA A 674 -13.13 -5.91 21.95
C ALA A 674 -11.65 -6.30 22.14
N TRP A 675 -10.93 -5.52 22.92
CA TRP A 675 -9.49 -5.68 23.14
C TRP A 675 -9.22 -5.88 24.61
N ALA A 676 -8.58 -7.00 24.98
CA ALA A 676 -8.25 -7.26 26.38
C ALA A 676 -7.40 -6.12 26.94
N SER A 677 -7.84 -5.54 28.06
CA SER A 677 -7.15 -4.42 28.72
C SER A 677 -7.40 -4.45 30.23
N PHE A 678 -6.82 -3.50 30.96
CA PHE A 678 -7.16 -3.27 32.37
C PHE A 678 -7.96 -2.01 32.58
N ASP A 679 -8.63 -1.53 31.52
CA ASP A 679 -9.51 -0.38 31.61
C ASP A 679 -10.60 -0.63 32.65
N LYS A 680 -11.21 0.44 33.15
CA LYS A 680 -12.39 0.38 34.01
C LYS A 680 -13.50 1.20 33.37
N PRO A 681 -14.77 0.78 33.47
CA PRO A 681 -15.29 -0.27 34.35
C PRO A 681 -15.07 -1.73 33.88
N TYR A 682 -14.79 -1.97 32.60
CA TYR A 682 -14.69 -3.31 31.98
C TYR A 682 -13.25 -3.75 31.71
N LYS A 683 -12.94 -5.04 31.78
CA LYS A 683 -11.61 -5.62 31.45
C LYS A 683 -11.30 -5.65 29.94
N PHE A 684 -12.10 -4.98 29.13
CA PHE A 684 -11.90 -4.89 27.70
C PHE A 684 -12.13 -3.47 27.23
N SER A 685 -11.20 -3.00 26.40
CA SER A 685 -11.34 -1.77 25.63
C SER A 685 -12.21 -2.01 24.40
N ARG A 686 -12.91 -0.96 23.97
CA ARG A 686 -13.67 -0.93 22.71
C ARG A 686 -12.81 -0.54 21.50
N ALA A 687 -11.52 -0.25 21.74
CA ALA A 687 -10.61 0.33 20.75
C ALA A 687 -9.63 -0.67 20.13
N GLY A 688 -9.96 -1.97 20.05
CA GLY A 688 -9.07 -2.96 19.42
C GLY A 688 -8.87 -2.67 17.94
N GLY A 689 -7.64 -2.36 17.55
CA GLY A 689 -7.29 -1.92 16.20
C GLY A 689 -6.15 -2.73 15.57
N GLY A 690 -5.76 -2.34 14.36
CA GLY A 690 -4.62 -2.93 13.66
C GLY A 690 -4.91 -4.28 12.99
N THR A 691 -4.03 -4.66 12.07
CA THR A 691 -3.96 -6.02 11.50
C THR A 691 -3.66 -7.08 12.56
N SER A 692 -3.13 -6.68 13.72
CA SER A 692 -2.99 -7.53 14.91
C SER A 692 -4.30 -8.12 15.42
N SER A 693 -5.42 -7.39 15.28
CA SER A 693 -6.77 -7.86 15.63
C SER A 693 -7.31 -8.88 14.61
N ALA A 694 -6.94 -8.73 13.34
CA ALA A 694 -7.39 -9.60 12.26
C ALA A 694 -6.64 -10.95 12.23
N THR A 695 -5.34 -10.94 12.52
CA THR A 695 -4.46 -12.11 12.48
C THR A 695 -4.98 -13.35 13.26
N PRO A 696 -5.38 -13.25 14.54
CA PRO A 696 -5.87 -14.41 15.29
C PRO A 696 -7.17 -14.99 14.73
N GLN A 697 -8.02 -14.18 14.07
CA GLN A 697 -9.25 -14.64 13.43
C GLN A 697 -8.94 -15.50 12.19
N VAL A 698 -7.97 -15.09 11.38
CA VAL A 698 -7.50 -15.87 10.22
C VAL A 698 -6.84 -17.17 10.69
N ALA A 699 -6.03 -17.14 11.75
CA ALA A 699 -5.43 -18.33 12.34
C ALA A 699 -6.47 -19.30 12.90
N ALA A 700 -7.50 -18.79 13.59
CA ALA A 700 -8.62 -19.60 14.07
C ALA A 700 -9.37 -20.26 12.91
N THR A 701 -9.57 -19.55 11.79
CA THR A 701 -10.22 -20.11 10.59
C THR A 701 -9.43 -21.32 10.06
N ALA A 702 -8.11 -21.20 9.93
CA ALA A 702 -7.26 -22.30 9.50
C ALA A 702 -7.30 -23.47 10.49
N ALA A 703 -7.28 -23.19 11.80
CA ALA A 703 -7.33 -24.22 12.83
C ALA A 703 -8.66 -24.98 12.82
N LEU A 704 -9.79 -24.27 12.75
CA LEU A 704 -11.11 -24.88 12.66
C LEU A 704 -11.23 -25.78 11.43
N TRP A 705 -10.75 -25.33 10.27
CA TRP A 705 -10.77 -26.12 9.04
C TRP A 705 -9.89 -27.38 9.13
N LEU A 706 -8.65 -27.25 9.63
CA LEU A 706 -7.73 -28.39 9.80
C LEU A 706 -8.30 -29.45 10.76
N LEU A 707 -8.97 -29.02 11.83
CA LEU A 707 -9.56 -29.93 12.81
C LEU A 707 -10.81 -30.63 12.24
N TYR A 708 -11.63 -29.90 11.48
CA TYR A 708 -12.81 -30.42 10.79
C TYR A 708 -12.44 -31.52 9.78
N HIS A 709 -11.41 -31.30 8.95
CA HIS A 709 -10.97 -32.20 7.88
C HIS A 709 -9.81 -33.13 8.27
N ARG A 710 -9.60 -33.34 9.57
CA ARG A 710 -8.43 -34.10 10.06
C ARG A 710 -8.38 -35.55 9.57
N ASN A 711 -9.52 -36.18 9.31
CA ASN A 711 -9.55 -37.57 8.83
C ASN A 711 -9.04 -37.67 7.39
N GLU A 712 -9.39 -36.69 6.56
CA GLU A 712 -9.02 -36.54 5.16
C GLU A 712 -7.54 -36.19 5.05
N LEU A 713 -7.04 -35.35 5.96
CA LEU A 713 -5.66 -34.86 5.99
C LEU A 713 -4.63 -35.86 6.54
N LYS A 714 -5.05 -37.00 7.12
CA LYS A 714 -4.16 -37.95 7.81
C LYS A 714 -3.00 -38.48 6.96
N ASN A 715 -3.16 -38.49 5.64
CA ASN A 715 -2.16 -38.98 4.68
C ASN A 715 -1.18 -37.89 4.22
N PHE A 716 -1.41 -36.61 4.56
CA PHE A 716 -0.51 -35.51 4.24
C PHE A 716 0.59 -35.41 5.31
N THR A 717 1.56 -36.31 5.20
CA THR A 717 2.70 -36.43 6.10
C THR A 717 4.01 -36.47 5.32
N GLY A 718 5.15 -36.34 6.01
CA GLY A 718 6.48 -36.34 5.40
C GLY A 718 6.60 -35.30 4.28
N LYS A 719 7.07 -35.71 3.09
CA LYS A 719 7.23 -34.83 1.91
C LYS A 719 5.92 -34.25 1.36
N ASN A 720 4.76 -34.72 1.82
CA ASN A 720 3.44 -34.24 1.42
C ASN A 720 2.78 -33.37 2.49
N ALA A 721 3.43 -33.11 3.63
CA ALA A 721 2.79 -32.39 4.74
C ALA A 721 2.39 -30.95 4.36
N TRP A 722 3.14 -30.28 3.48
CA TRP A 722 2.79 -28.96 2.93
C TRP A 722 1.39 -28.89 2.30
N LYS A 723 0.84 -30.02 1.81
CA LYS A 723 -0.51 -30.07 1.25
C LYS A 723 -1.60 -29.69 2.25
N ARG A 724 -1.35 -29.87 3.55
CA ARG A 724 -2.25 -29.42 4.62
C ARG A 724 -2.42 -27.90 4.59
N VAL A 725 -1.31 -27.18 4.37
CA VAL A 725 -1.29 -25.71 4.30
C VAL A 725 -2.03 -25.24 3.05
N GLU A 726 -1.73 -25.81 1.89
CA GLU A 726 -2.37 -25.41 0.62
C GLU A 726 -3.85 -25.73 0.57
N ALA A 727 -4.27 -26.86 1.15
CA ALA A 727 -5.67 -27.21 1.23
C ALA A 727 -6.45 -26.24 2.15
N ALA A 728 -5.87 -25.88 3.31
CA ALA A 728 -6.44 -24.87 4.20
C ALA A 728 -6.53 -23.50 3.51
N ARG A 729 -5.46 -23.06 2.83
CA ARG A 729 -5.46 -21.80 2.06
C ARG A 729 -6.54 -21.79 0.98
N ARG A 730 -6.65 -22.87 0.20
CA ARG A 730 -7.68 -23.00 -0.83
C ARG A 730 -9.08 -22.85 -0.25
N ALA A 731 -9.36 -23.53 0.86
CA ALA A 731 -10.64 -23.42 1.54
C ALA A 731 -10.92 -21.98 1.97
N ILE A 732 -9.98 -21.34 2.69
CA ILE A 732 -10.14 -19.98 3.22
C ILE A 732 -10.29 -18.96 2.08
N PHE A 733 -9.44 -19.03 1.06
CA PHE A 733 -9.40 -18.03 -0.01
C PHE A 733 -10.55 -18.17 -1.01
N SER A 734 -11.03 -19.40 -1.25
CA SER A 734 -12.14 -19.62 -2.18
C SER A 734 -13.49 -19.16 -1.63
N THR A 735 -13.68 -19.24 -0.31
CA THR A 735 -14.95 -18.88 0.36
C THR A 735 -14.95 -17.47 0.94
N ALA A 736 -13.79 -16.80 1.04
CA ALA A 736 -13.71 -15.43 1.50
C ALA A 736 -14.64 -14.50 0.71
N SER A 737 -15.30 -13.58 1.41
CA SER A 737 -16.22 -12.61 0.83
C SER A 737 -15.49 -11.64 -0.09
N LYS A 738 -15.97 -11.57 -1.34
CA LYS A 738 -15.47 -10.69 -2.40
C LYS A 738 -16.46 -9.55 -2.70
N SER A 739 -17.33 -9.25 -1.73
CA SER A 739 -18.41 -8.25 -1.88
C SER A 739 -17.88 -6.85 -2.16
N TYR A 740 -16.70 -6.50 -1.64
CA TYR A 740 -16.07 -5.21 -1.92
C TYR A 740 -15.41 -5.21 -3.31
N PRO A 741 -15.73 -4.28 -4.23
CA PRO A 741 -15.23 -4.29 -5.61
C PRO A 741 -13.71 -4.33 -5.74
N TYR A 742 -12.99 -3.64 -4.83
CA TYR A 742 -11.54 -3.58 -4.81
C TYR A 742 -10.88 -4.59 -3.86
N TYR A 743 -11.57 -5.69 -3.53
CA TYR A 743 -11.05 -6.67 -2.56
C TYR A 743 -9.64 -7.16 -2.89
N LYS A 744 -9.27 -7.33 -4.16
CA LYS A 744 -7.92 -7.78 -4.54
C LYS A 744 -6.82 -6.86 -4.02
N LYS A 745 -7.07 -5.55 -4.01
CA LYS A 745 -6.11 -4.54 -3.56
C LYS A 745 -5.96 -4.52 -2.04
N TYR A 746 -7.08 -4.54 -1.31
CA TYR A 746 -7.09 -4.30 0.14
C TYR A 746 -7.18 -5.58 0.99
N TYR A 747 -7.82 -6.61 0.45
CA TYR A 747 -8.12 -7.88 1.12
C TYR A 747 -7.39 -9.07 0.53
N GLY A 748 -6.81 -8.94 -0.67
CA GLY A 748 -6.24 -10.05 -1.41
C GLY A 748 -7.33 -11.01 -1.87
N ASN A 749 -7.56 -12.07 -1.09
CA ASN A 749 -8.54 -13.10 -1.42
C ASN A 749 -9.96 -12.80 -0.93
N GLY A 750 -10.16 -11.74 -0.14
CA GLY A 750 -11.46 -11.33 0.41
C GLY A 750 -11.47 -11.31 1.94
N ILE A 751 -12.66 -11.21 2.53
CA ILE A 751 -12.83 -11.24 4.00
C ILE A 751 -13.20 -12.67 4.44
N ILE A 752 -12.55 -13.21 5.49
CA ILE A 752 -12.79 -14.58 5.93
C ILE A 752 -14.27 -14.91 6.16
N ARG A 753 -14.64 -16.13 5.77
CA ARG A 753 -15.96 -16.76 5.99
C ARG A 753 -15.74 -18.16 6.54
N ALA A 754 -15.54 -18.24 7.85
CA ALA A 754 -14.96 -19.42 8.48
C ALA A 754 -15.86 -20.65 8.43
N TYR A 755 -17.18 -20.46 8.53
CA TYR A 755 -18.13 -21.57 8.43
C TYR A 755 -18.23 -22.06 6.99
N ASP A 756 -18.30 -21.13 6.03
CA ASP A 756 -18.33 -21.46 4.61
C ASP A 756 -17.07 -22.26 4.19
N ALA A 757 -15.90 -21.90 4.73
CA ALA A 757 -14.64 -22.61 4.49
C ALA A 757 -14.70 -24.10 4.92
N LEU A 758 -15.43 -24.45 5.98
CA LEU A 758 -15.57 -25.85 6.43
C LEU A 758 -16.17 -26.75 5.34
N GLY A 759 -16.97 -26.20 4.43
CA GLY A 759 -17.60 -26.93 3.33
C GLY A 759 -16.64 -27.31 2.19
N ILE A 760 -15.41 -26.78 2.17
CA ILE A 760 -14.44 -27.05 1.10
C ILE A 760 -13.55 -28.24 1.46
N ALA A 761 -13.67 -29.31 0.67
CA ALA A 761 -12.88 -30.55 0.78
C ALA A 761 -12.25 -30.96 -0.56
N ASP A 762 -11.74 -29.99 -1.33
CA ASP A 762 -11.00 -30.25 -2.58
C ASP A 762 -9.49 -30.29 -2.34
N PHE A 763 -8.91 -31.47 -2.56
CA PHE A 763 -7.48 -31.73 -2.38
C PHE A 763 -6.73 -32.00 -3.69
N ASN A 764 -7.41 -31.88 -4.84
CA ASN A 764 -6.83 -32.23 -6.14
C ASN A 764 -5.98 -31.08 -6.70
N GLY A 765 -4.86 -31.41 -7.36
CA GLY A 765 -4.03 -30.40 -8.01
C GLY A 765 -3.45 -29.34 -7.06
N LEU A 766 -3.21 -29.68 -5.79
CA LEU A 766 -2.47 -28.80 -4.88
C LEU A 766 -1.02 -28.68 -5.35
N THR A 767 -0.51 -27.45 -5.41
CA THR A 767 0.87 -27.12 -5.81
C THR A 767 1.60 -26.45 -4.65
N PRO A 768 2.88 -26.77 -4.40
CA PRO A 768 3.61 -26.14 -3.32
C PRO A 768 3.84 -24.65 -3.62
N SER A 769 3.69 -23.81 -2.61
CA SER A 769 4.07 -22.40 -2.65
C SER A 769 5.59 -22.26 -2.83
N PRO A 770 6.04 -21.21 -3.55
CA PRO A 770 7.47 -20.90 -3.68
C PRO A 770 8.17 -20.84 -2.32
N GLU A 771 9.45 -21.21 -2.30
CA GLU A 771 10.26 -21.15 -1.09
C GLU A 771 10.43 -19.70 -0.61
N ALA A 772 10.15 -19.45 0.68
CA ALA A 772 10.37 -18.15 1.29
C ALA A 772 11.86 -17.80 1.20
N LYS A 773 12.17 -16.70 0.52
CA LYS A 773 13.53 -16.20 0.31
C LYS A 773 13.52 -14.69 0.39
N VAL A 774 14.63 -14.11 0.84
CA VAL A 774 14.85 -12.67 0.72
C VAL A 774 15.78 -12.46 -0.46
N SER A 775 15.22 -12.03 -1.59
CA SER A 775 16.00 -11.74 -2.79
C SER A 775 15.47 -10.50 -3.48
N PHE A 776 16.40 -9.70 -3.99
CA PHE A 776 16.10 -8.66 -4.96
C PHE A 776 16.59 -9.21 -6.32
N LEU A 777 15.73 -9.85 -7.11
CA LEU A 777 16.21 -10.57 -8.30
C LEU A 777 16.88 -9.64 -9.34
N GLY A 778 16.37 -8.42 -9.48
CA GLY A 778 16.90 -7.48 -10.46
C GLY A 778 18.26 -6.84 -10.13
N ILE A 779 18.84 -7.08 -8.94
CA ILE A 779 20.17 -6.57 -8.59
C ILE A 779 21.30 -7.54 -9.01
N ILE A 780 20.95 -8.80 -9.24
CA ILE A 780 21.88 -9.89 -9.58
C ILE A 780 22.78 -9.55 -10.79
N PRO A 781 22.28 -8.96 -11.89
CA PRO A 781 23.13 -8.58 -13.02
C PRO A 781 24.25 -7.61 -12.63
N PHE A 782 23.99 -6.68 -11.71
CA PHE A 782 24.96 -5.68 -11.27
C PHE A 782 26.01 -6.27 -10.33
N ILE A 783 25.58 -7.10 -9.37
CA ILE A 783 26.50 -7.86 -8.50
C ILE A 783 27.43 -8.71 -9.37
N SER A 784 26.87 -9.44 -10.34
CA SER A 784 27.65 -10.32 -11.22
C SER A 784 28.69 -9.56 -12.05
N THR A 785 28.36 -8.35 -12.51
CA THR A 785 29.25 -7.48 -13.29
C THR A 785 30.41 -6.95 -12.43
N TRP A 786 30.12 -6.53 -11.20
CA TRP A 786 31.14 -6.09 -10.25
C TRP A 786 32.12 -7.20 -9.86
N ILE A 787 31.64 -8.42 -9.61
CA ILE A 787 32.51 -9.58 -9.32
C ILE A 787 33.45 -9.85 -10.50
N ARG A 788 32.93 -9.81 -11.73
CA ARG A 788 33.74 -10.00 -12.96
C ARG A 788 34.81 -8.93 -13.11
N SER A 789 34.51 -7.67 -12.79
CA SER A 789 35.47 -6.56 -12.95
C SER A 789 36.67 -6.67 -12.00
N ARG A 790 36.47 -7.14 -10.76
CA ARG A 790 37.57 -7.36 -9.78
C ARG A 790 38.39 -8.62 -10.05
N ASN A 791 37.79 -9.66 -10.64
CA ASN A 791 38.45 -10.94 -10.92
C ASN A 791 39.26 -10.99 -12.22
N ARG A 792 39.36 -9.90 -13.00
CA ARG A 792 40.18 -9.79 -14.22
C ARG A 792 41.68 -10.13 -14.02
N SER A 793 42.15 -10.34 -12.79
CA SER A 793 43.54 -10.71 -12.47
C SER A 793 43.78 -12.19 -12.14
N ARG A 794 42.78 -13.08 -12.00
CA ARG A 794 43.02 -14.51 -11.67
C ARG A 794 42.01 -15.50 -12.30
N SER A 795 42.54 -16.30 -13.23
CA SER A 795 42.11 -17.62 -13.79
C SER A 795 40.64 -17.90 -14.19
N THR A 796 40.54 -18.58 -15.33
CA THR A 796 39.41 -19.06 -16.13
C THR A 796 38.52 -20.16 -15.51
N ALA A 797 38.13 -20.04 -14.24
CA ALA A 797 37.04 -20.89 -13.72
C ALA A 797 35.67 -20.26 -14.05
N PRO A 798 34.64 -21.06 -14.41
CA PRO A 798 33.30 -20.53 -14.67
C PRO A 798 32.81 -19.78 -13.43
N THR A 799 32.33 -18.55 -13.66
CA THR A 799 31.65 -17.69 -12.66
C THR A 799 30.29 -18.26 -12.29
N THR A 800 30.22 -19.46 -11.73
CA THR A 800 29.05 -19.94 -10.99
C THR A 800 29.06 -19.24 -9.64
N GLN A 801 28.26 -18.18 -9.59
CA GLN A 801 28.10 -17.17 -8.57
C GLN A 801 28.18 -17.70 -7.14
N ASP A 802 28.93 -16.98 -6.30
CA ASP A 802 28.86 -17.06 -4.85
C ASP A 802 27.42 -16.70 -4.40
N LYS A 803 26.57 -17.72 -4.29
CA LYS A 803 25.12 -17.56 -4.07
C LYS A 803 24.86 -16.94 -2.71
N GLU A 804 25.61 -17.35 -1.71
CA GLU A 804 25.54 -16.84 -0.35
C GLU A 804 25.90 -15.36 -0.29
N LEU A 805 26.97 -14.92 -0.97
CA LEU A 805 27.30 -13.49 -1.05
C LEU A 805 26.21 -12.69 -1.76
N THR A 806 25.61 -13.24 -2.82
CA THR A 806 24.53 -12.58 -3.57
C THR A 806 23.27 -12.43 -2.72
N GLU A 807 22.96 -13.45 -1.94
CA GLU A 807 21.86 -13.47 -0.98
C GLU A 807 22.12 -12.45 0.15
N MET A 808 23.34 -12.36 0.68
CA MET A 808 23.71 -11.38 1.71
C MET A 808 23.54 -9.94 1.21
N ILE A 809 24.02 -9.63 0.00
CA ILE A 809 23.87 -8.30 -0.61
C ILE A 809 22.39 -7.97 -0.85
N SER A 810 21.61 -8.94 -1.32
CA SER A 810 20.17 -8.75 -1.55
C SER A 810 19.43 -8.49 -0.23
N LEU A 811 19.77 -9.24 0.81
CA LEU A 811 19.17 -9.07 2.14
C LEU A 811 19.50 -7.70 2.72
N GLU A 812 20.77 -7.27 2.68
CA GLU A 812 21.14 -5.94 3.15
C GLU A 812 20.39 -4.84 2.39
N LEU A 813 20.36 -4.92 1.05
CA LEU A 813 19.65 -3.95 0.22
C LEU A 813 18.18 -3.84 0.64
N MET A 814 17.52 -4.99 0.83
CA MET A 814 16.14 -5.04 1.31
C MET A 814 16.00 -4.39 2.68
N GLN A 815 16.88 -4.69 3.63
CA GLN A 815 16.83 -4.06 4.96
C GLN A 815 17.02 -2.54 4.90
N VAL A 816 17.92 -2.05 4.05
CA VAL A 816 18.14 -0.61 3.84
C VAL A 816 16.87 0.08 3.31
N ILE A 817 16.17 -0.54 2.35
CA ILE A 817 14.91 -0.01 1.79
C ILE A 817 13.84 0.17 2.88
N TYR A 818 13.76 -0.76 3.83
CA TYR A 818 12.79 -0.69 4.93
C TYR A 818 13.26 0.17 6.13
N GLN A 819 14.55 0.50 6.21
CA GLN A 819 15.13 1.33 7.28
C GLN A 819 15.20 2.82 6.93
N ASP A 820 15.34 3.15 5.65
CA ASP A 820 15.51 4.51 5.17
C ASP A 820 14.19 5.09 4.64
N GLU A 821 13.69 6.15 5.29
CA GLU A 821 12.44 6.82 4.90
C GLU A 821 12.46 7.31 3.44
N THR A 822 13.63 7.64 2.90
CA THR A 822 13.78 8.09 1.51
C THR A 822 13.63 6.96 0.50
N LEU A 823 13.69 5.71 0.98
CA LEU A 823 13.59 4.50 0.17
C LEU A 823 12.25 3.74 0.37
N MET A 824 11.45 4.07 1.39
CA MET A 824 10.23 3.32 1.72
C MET A 824 9.20 3.28 0.59
N ASP A 825 9.09 4.35 -0.22
CA ASP A 825 8.18 4.39 -1.38
C ASP A 825 8.50 3.29 -2.40
N TYR A 826 9.77 2.87 -2.50
CA TYR A 826 10.16 1.76 -3.35
C TYR A 826 9.63 0.42 -2.81
N ALA A 827 9.47 0.25 -1.50
CA ALA A 827 8.87 -0.95 -0.92
C ALA A 827 7.37 -1.12 -1.28
N GLU A 828 6.68 -0.01 -1.55
CA GLU A 828 5.26 0.06 -1.91
C GLU A 828 5.00 -0.28 -3.38
N VAL A 829 5.98 -0.07 -4.26
CA VAL A 829 5.81 -0.23 -5.72
C VAL A 829 6.63 -1.37 -6.31
N ILE A 830 7.72 -1.79 -5.67
CA ILE A 830 8.61 -2.81 -6.22
C ILE A 830 8.18 -4.23 -5.80
N GLU A 831 8.10 -5.11 -6.80
CA GLU A 831 7.95 -6.55 -6.66
C GLU A 831 9.32 -7.26 -6.65
N PHE A 832 10.05 -7.16 -5.53
CA PHE A 832 11.45 -7.60 -5.42
C PHE A 832 11.72 -9.07 -5.81
N GLU A 833 10.69 -9.90 -5.72
CA GLU A 833 10.72 -11.34 -5.94
C GLU A 833 10.49 -11.74 -7.41
N LYS A 834 10.17 -10.78 -8.30
CA LYS A 834 10.02 -11.05 -9.74
C LYS A 834 11.26 -10.67 -10.55
N PRO A 835 11.55 -11.38 -11.66
CA PRO A 835 12.63 -11.01 -12.58
C PRO A 835 12.50 -9.59 -13.16
N ASP A 836 11.26 -9.14 -13.39
CA ASP A 836 10.89 -7.81 -13.89
C ASP A 836 10.70 -6.77 -12.77
N GLY A 837 10.72 -7.21 -11.50
CA GLY A 837 10.54 -6.35 -10.32
C GLY A 837 11.55 -5.21 -10.22
N ALA A 838 12.68 -5.30 -10.93
CA ALA A 838 13.63 -4.21 -11.07
C ALA A 838 13.87 -3.79 -12.51
N ASP A 839 12.85 -3.85 -13.36
CA ASP A 839 12.90 -3.31 -14.72
C ASP A 839 13.29 -1.83 -14.72
N PHE A 840 12.93 -1.09 -13.67
CA PHE A 840 13.38 0.30 -13.49
C PHE A 840 14.91 0.40 -13.33
N LEU A 841 15.64 -0.65 -12.91
CA LEU A 841 17.11 -0.65 -12.88
C LEU A 841 17.73 -0.81 -14.28
N GLN A 842 16.96 -1.22 -15.28
CA GLN A 842 17.42 -1.22 -16.67
C GLN A 842 17.61 0.20 -17.17
N ASP A 843 16.80 1.16 -16.69
CA ASP A 843 17.02 2.57 -16.92
C ASP A 843 18.23 3.08 -16.10
N PRO A 844 19.30 3.57 -16.77
CA PRO A 844 20.46 4.12 -16.08
C PRO A 844 20.12 5.26 -15.11
N ALA A 845 19.12 6.09 -15.40
CA ALA A 845 18.80 7.24 -14.56
C ALA A 845 18.08 6.82 -13.26
N ALA A 846 17.01 6.03 -13.37
CA ALA A 846 16.32 5.46 -12.21
C ALA A 846 17.28 4.58 -11.37
N ARG A 847 18.14 3.78 -12.02
CA ARG A 847 19.22 3.04 -11.35
C ARG A 847 20.18 3.95 -10.59
N ASN A 848 20.69 4.99 -11.24
CA ASN A 848 21.65 5.91 -10.64
C ASN A 848 21.03 6.68 -9.46
N LYS A 849 19.75 7.05 -9.56
CA LYS A 849 19.01 7.67 -8.46
C LYS A 849 18.83 6.70 -7.30
N PHE A 850 18.32 5.51 -7.56
CA PHE A 850 18.08 4.49 -6.53
C PHE A 850 19.39 4.09 -5.82
N PHE A 851 20.44 3.75 -6.57
CA PHE A 851 21.76 3.48 -6.00
C PHE A 851 22.40 4.72 -5.37
N GLY A 852 22.09 5.92 -5.87
CA GLY A 852 22.49 7.19 -5.27
C GLY A 852 21.93 7.36 -3.87
N LEU A 853 20.64 7.09 -3.68
CA LEU A 853 19.96 7.12 -2.38
C LEU A 853 20.55 6.07 -1.43
N ILE A 854 20.73 4.83 -1.89
CA ILE A 854 21.36 3.76 -1.10
C ILE A 854 22.79 4.16 -0.68
N ARG A 855 23.56 4.79 -1.57
CA ARG A 855 24.92 5.26 -1.24
C ARG A 855 24.95 6.38 -0.22
N GLN A 856 23.91 7.22 -0.18
CA GLN A 856 23.76 8.28 0.79
C GLN A 856 23.18 7.78 2.12
N SER A 857 22.53 6.61 2.12
CA SER A 857 21.91 6.04 3.31
C SER A 857 22.96 5.78 4.41
N PRO A 858 22.69 6.21 5.66
CA PRO A 858 23.54 5.88 6.80
C PRO A 858 23.43 4.40 7.21
N TYR A 859 22.40 3.69 6.74
CA TYR A 859 22.15 2.29 7.08
C TYR A 859 22.92 1.31 6.18
N ALA A 860 23.22 1.71 4.95
CA ALA A 860 23.98 0.90 4.00
C ALA A 860 25.47 0.78 4.38
N SER A 861 26.00 -0.44 4.32
CA SER A 861 27.42 -0.75 4.54
C SER A 861 28.31 -0.15 3.46
N ASP A 862 29.58 0.09 3.80
CA ASP A 862 30.56 0.51 2.81
C ASP A 862 30.78 -0.56 1.73
N PHE A 863 30.62 -1.84 2.09
CA PHE A 863 30.62 -2.93 1.14
C PHE A 863 29.50 -2.80 0.09
N LEU A 864 28.23 -2.65 0.49
CA LEU A 864 27.10 -2.48 -0.43
C LEU A 864 27.28 -1.26 -1.33
N LYS A 865 27.70 -0.13 -0.73
CA LYS A 865 28.02 1.10 -1.47
C LYS A 865 29.07 0.88 -2.54
N GLY A 866 30.08 0.06 -2.24
CA GLY A 866 31.16 -0.32 -3.15
C GLY A 866 30.77 -1.37 -4.20
N VAL A 867 29.74 -2.18 -3.97
CA VAL A 867 29.19 -3.13 -4.96
C VAL A 867 28.34 -2.39 -6.00
N LEU A 868 27.54 -1.42 -5.57
CA LEU A 868 26.56 -0.72 -6.41
C LEU A 868 27.18 0.34 -7.35
N VAL A 869 28.41 0.17 -7.85
CA VAL A 869 29.09 1.18 -8.70
C VAL A 869 28.51 1.19 -10.12
N THR A 870 28.23 2.40 -10.64
CA THR A 870 27.39 2.61 -11.83
C THR A 870 28.14 2.74 -13.15
N ASP A 871 29.48 2.66 -13.16
CA ASP A 871 30.27 2.85 -14.39
C ASP A 871 31.27 1.72 -14.66
N GLU A 872 31.33 1.29 -15.94
CA GLU A 872 32.49 0.57 -16.48
C GLU A 872 33.77 1.36 -16.19
N PRO A 873 34.91 0.69 -15.90
CA PRO A 873 36.17 1.39 -15.71
C PRO A 873 36.47 2.20 -16.98
N LYS A 874 36.56 3.54 -16.84
CA LYS A 874 37.10 4.42 -17.88
C LYS A 874 38.32 3.72 -18.47
N LYS A 875 38.28 3.38 -19.76
CA LYS A 875 39.49 2.99 -20.51
C LYS A 875 40.51 4.09 -20.22
N LYS A 876 41.49 3.81 -19.35
CA LYS A 876 42.67 4.66 -19.22
C LYS A 876 43.23 4.73 -20.63
N GLY A 877 43.12 5.91 -21.25
CA GLY A 877 43.70 6.15 -22.55
C GLY A 877 45.14 5.67 -22.51
N MET A 878 45.49 4.77 -23.43
CA MET A 878 46.87 4.57 -23.81
C MET A 878 47.38 5.96 -24.18
N ARG A 879 48.16 6.56 -23.28
CA ARG A 879 49.12 7.58 -23.69
C ARG A 879 50.08 6.86 -24.64
N ARG A 880 50.23 7.47 -25.81
CA ARG A 880 51.06 7.05 -26.94
C ARG A 880 52.45 6.61 -26.50
#